data_AF-M7WS28-F1
#
_entry.id   AF-M7WS28-F1
#
_cell.length_a   1.000
_cell.length_b   1.000
_cell.length_c   1.000
_cell.angle_alpha   90.00
_cell.angle_beta   90.00
_cell.angle_gamma   90.00
#
_symmetry.space_group_name_H-M   'P 1'
#
loop_
_entity.id
_entity.type
_entity.pdbx_description
1 polymer ?
#
loop_
_entity_poly.entity_id
_entity_poly.type
_entity_poly.pdbx_seq_one_letter_code
_entity_poly.pdbx_strand_id
1 'polypeptide(L)'
;MPKRALDLTADSSDSSESSYTPSSRRTRARSSSQSAESSSTAARFAAASPFLAPRSKLLGGVGTGLEDKPKLGVEGDAVKGKGKAKVKVKGRDVPLDTDSPGSPSKKKKKKKRNPLGVSATPDGVLSFAFQTKDGEAAKASQDEQRRSFEFAEGKVLLTTYVKEIRGRPRTKPKPQTKGKAKGRRKRQDSSTESSESSDDDSDNEANRVDLDTIIGSDPDKQVVRALVVSPRMQVPWTPHRFATTRENKPRQKKIKAVKSDEKEDEEDKKEEQKPTFTRHYADKIPLLLLHDEADTSDWQEWTNVVTHRPHADVGKSKKGGMEAKLVLMVRRNPPSQRHSLRIAIHTSKMDANTWKKTENSIWVQDFPQLVSAPLASPALNPTHTPCSSGLLDFLLSDAIGLPKTAAYKPYTDLFRMFDFSSSKDVRLATSLAGSYDGSDAVEQGGRLTSLARAIEGLQPRDKGKWKVEYLTHTTDKISLSFVEQLFAAFCGIPPTEHSLSSSSRSKALATSFAASKSDKLVVLFPSEGSVEAAGKEGKIGREELRWEGEEWDELRKKDARGEVCRDVELKSGRVGHHTVALVIHQPLEKDKTEDDEEQYEAFLYVGSHTLTPSAWGLYTLPTPSSPSLTPSLTLPQTHLGVLLRLCTAPTWPSLKSQIDEMVPWERPVRKYGAGGDGGPARNVERKERKKAGRPRKKRVHVGEEEDDD
;
A
#
# COMPACT_ATOMS: atom_id res chain seq x y z
N MET A 1 -59.25 -43.56 28.42
CA MET A 1 -60.48 -42.93 27.88
C MET A 1 -60.35 -41.42 28.03
N PRO A 2 -60.98 -40.58 27.19
CA PRO A 2 -61.24 -40.68 25.75
C PRO A 2 -60.22 -39.74 25.02
N LYS A 3 -60.39 -39.10 23.84
CA LYS A 3 -61.35 -39.21 22.72
C LYS A 3 -60.63 -38.83 21.39
N ARG A 4 -61.30 -39.15 20.28
CA ARG A 4 -61.16 -38.71 18.87
C ARG A 4 -60.82 -37.21 18.72
N ALA A 5 -59.91 -36.79 17.84
CA ALA A 5 -59.86 -36.89 16.36
C ALA A 5 -60.76 -35.86 15.63
N LEU A 6 -60.13 -35.10 14.71
CA LEU A 6 -60.78 -34.33 13.65
C LEU A 6 -59.85 -34.33 12.43
N ASP A 7 -60.21 -35.14 11.46
CA ASP A 7 -59.83 -35.00 10.05
C ASP A 7 -60.77 -33.95 9.40
N LEU A 8 -60.42 -33.45 8.21
CA LEU A 8 -61.28 -32.89 7.15
C LEU A 8 -60.51 -31.88 6.27
N THR A 9 -59.93 -32.40 5.20
CA THR A 9 -60.19 -32.00 3.80
C THR A 9 -60.67 -30.57 3.49
N ALA A 10 -59.87 -29.86 2.70
CA ALA A 10 -60.25 -28.96 1.59
C ALA A 10 -58.96 -28.34 1.03
N ASP A 11 -58.75 -28.04 -0.24
CA ASP A 11 -59.24 -28.52 -1.53
C ASP A 11 -58.38 -27.74 -2.56
N SER A 12 -58.39 -28.14 -3.83
CA SER A 12 -57.58 -27.52 -4.90
C SER A 12 -57.71 -26.01 -5.07
N SER A 13 -56.64 -25.34 -5.54
CA SER A 13 -56.72 -24.54 -6.78
C SER A 13 -55.36 -24.24 -7.41
N ASP A 14 -55.42 -24.17 -8.73
CA ASP A 14 -54.34 -24.23 -9.72
C ASP A 14 -53.60 -22.89 -9.99
N SER A 15 -52.60 -22.98 -10.88
CA SER A 15 -51.94 -21.89 -11.62
C SER A 15 -50.94 -20.98 -10.84
N SER A 16 -49.80 -20.55 -11.40
CA SER A 16 -49.30 -20.70 -12.79
C SER A 16 -47.76 -20.73 -12.84
N GLU A 17 -47.21 -21.60 -13.68
CA GLU A 17 -45.80 -21.56 -14.07
C GLU A 17 -45.49 -20.32 -14.93
N SER A 18 -44.36 -19.65 -14.69
CA SER A 18 -43.76 -18.74 -15.66
C SER A 18 -42.30 -19.11 -15.89
N SER A 19 -42.06 -19.93 -16.91
CA SER A 19 -40.75 -20.41 -17.33
C SER A 19 -39.99 -19.31 -18.10
N TYR A 20 -39.07 -18.63 -17.42
CA TYR A 20 -38.25 -17.59 -18.05
C TYR A 20 -37.04 -18.19 -18.78
N THR A 21 -37.19 -18.47 -20.08
CA THR A 21 -36.08 -18.92 -20.93
C THR A 21 -35.22 -17.72 -21.37
N PRO A 22 -33.88 -17.75 -21.18
CA PRO A 22 -33.01 -16.66 -21.64
C PRO A 22 -32.79 -16.75 -23.15
N SER A 23 -33.33 -15.78 -23.90
CA SER A 23 -33.17 -15.71 -25.35
C SER A 23 -31.70 -15.52 -25.78
N SER A 24 -31.18 -16.44 -26.59
CA SER A 24 -29.83 -16.33 -27.14
C SER A 24 -29.81 -15.39 -28.36
N ARG A 25 -29.35 -14.15 -28.17
CA ARG A 25 -29.06 -13.25 -29.30
C ARG A 25 -27.74 -13.65 -29.97
N ARG A 26 -27.84 -14.50 -30.99
CA ARG A 26 -26.79 -14.66 -32.02
C ARG A 26 -26.51 -13.31 -32.71
N THR A 27 -25.38 -12.68 -32.42
CA THR A 27 -24.79 -11.67 -33.31
C THR A 27 -23.88 -12.36 -34.32
N ARG A 28 -24.09 -12.06 -35.62
CA ARG A 28 -23.29 -12.60 -36.72
C ARG A 28 -21.83 -12.17 -36.58
N ALA A 29 -20.91 -13.14 -36.64
CA ALA A 29 -19.49 -12.84 -36.82
C ALA A 29 -19.28 -12.14 -38.18
N ARG A 30 -18.61 -10.98 -38.16
CA ARG A 30 -17.97 -10.40 -39.34
C ARG A 30 -16.51 -10.81 -39.30
N SER A 31 -16.08 -11.60 -40.27
CA SER A 31 -14.68 -11.98 -40.45
C SER A 31 -13.87 -10.78 -40.92
N SER A 32 -13.08 -10.17 -40.03
CA SER A 32 -11.99 -9.27 -40.41
C SER A 32 -10.68 -10.06 -40.38
N SER A 33 -10.12 -10.31 -41.56
CA SER A 33 -8.75 -10.83 -41.71
C SER A 33 -7.75 -9.86 -41.11
N GLN A 34 -7.12 -10.21 -39.99
CA GLN A 34 -5.98 -9.47 -39.46
C GLN A 34 -4.67 -10.06 -40.00
N SER A 35 -3.84 -9.17 -40.54
CA SER A 35 -2.49 -9.45 -41.03
C SER A 35 -1.54 -9.82 -39.88
N ALA A 36 -0.74 -10.86 -40.08
CA ALA A 36 0.27 -11.28 -39.13
C ALA A 36 1.55 -10.44 -39.25
N GLU A 37 1.65 -9.33 -38.52
CA GLU A 37 2.90 -8.58 -38.33
C GLU A 37 3.08 -8.14 -36.87
N SER A 38 3.93 -8.85 -36.11
CA SER A 38 4.66 -8.34 -34.93
C SER A 38 5.52 -9.42 -34.25
N SER A 39 6.50 -9.97 -34.97
CA SER A 39 7.47 -10.93 -34.40
C SER A 39 8.92 -10.63 -34.84
N SER A 40 9.46 -9.46 -34.50
CA SER A 40 10.85 -9.11 -34.85
C SER A 40 11.64 -8.24 -33.85
N THR A 41 11.19 -8.10 -32.59
CA THR A 41 11.94 -7.39 -31.53
C THR A 41 12.86 -8.28 -30.69
N ALA A 42 12.73 -9.60 -30.74
CA ALA A 42 13.62 -10.53 -30.02
C ALA A 42 14.95 -10.85 -30.75
N ALA A 43 15.02 -10.62 -32.07
CA ALA A 43 16.14 -11.06 -32.91
C ALA A 43 17.24 -10.01 -33.16
N ARG A 44 17.11 -8.78 -32.61
CA ARG A 44 18.07 -7.67 -32.84
C ARG A 44 19.01 -7.35 -31.67
N PHE A 45 18.88 -8.02 -30.53
CA PHE A 45 19.73 -7.76 -29.35
C PHE A 45 21.05 -8.56 -29.28
N ALA A 46 21.33 -9.44 -30.24
CA ALA A 46 22.50 -10.33 -30.22
C ALA A 46 23.73 -9.82 -31.03
N ALA A 47 23.65 -8.66 -31.68
CA ALA A 47 24.59 -8.28 -32.75
C ALA A 47 25.37 -6.95 -32.53
N ALA A 48 25.38 -6.38 -31.32
CA ALA A 48 26.06 -5.10 -31.07
C ALA A 48 26.75 -5.02 -29.69
N SER A 49 27.88 -5.71 -29.53
CA SER A 49 28.84 -5.44 -28.44
C SER A 49 30.28 -5.81 -28.88
N PRO A 50 31.20 -4.85 -29.04
CA PRO A 50 32.55 -5.09 -29.54
C PRO A 50 33.56 -5.56 -28.47
N PHE A 51 33.10 -6.05 -27.31
CA PHE A 51 33.96 -6.23 -26.12
C PHE A 51 34.22 -7.68 -25.67
N LEU A 52 33.78 -8.69 -26.42
CA LEU A 52 34.03 -10.10 -26.12
C LEU A 52 34.57 -10.88 -27.34
N ALA A 53 35.85 -10.69 -27.63
CA ALA A 53 36.61 -11.55 -28.53
C ALA A 53 37.69 -12.31 -27.73
N PRO A 54 37.57 -13.64 -27.51
CA PRO A 54 38.64 -14.41 -26.90
C PRO A 54 39.79 -14.56 -27.90
N ARG A 55 40.94 -13.96 -27.60
CA ARG A 55 42.19 -14.25 -28.31
C ARG A 55 42.66 -15.66 -27.93
N SER A 56 42.55 -16.61 -28.85
CA SER A 56 43.37 -17.82 -28.85
C SER A 56 44.07 -17.98 -30.21
N LYS A 57 45.39 -18.13 -30.17
CA LYS A 57 46.19 -18.70 -31.25
C LYS A 57 46.95 -19.89 -30.65
N LEU A 58 46.72 -21.07 -31.19
CA LEU A 58 47.73 -22.01 -31.75
C LEU A 58 47.08 -23.40 -31.91
N LEU A 59 47.15 -23.95 -33.13
CA LEU A 59 47.13 -25.39 -33.50
C LEU A 59 45.95 -26.24 -32.95
N GLY A 60 45.16 -26.97 -33.73
CA GLY A 60 45.18 -27.47 -35.12
C GLY A 60 44.48 -28.84 -35.07
N GLY A 61 43.72 -29.37 -36.03
CA GLY A 61 43.41 -29.03 -37.40
C GLY A 61 42.34 -30.01 -37.93
N VAL A 62 41.78 -29.67 -39.09
CA VAL A 62 40.88 -30.39 -40.02
C VAL A 62 40.43 -31.83 -39.68
N GLY A 63 39.11 -32.05 -39.75
CA GLY A 63 38.49 -33.39 -39.89
C GLY A 63 37.01 -33.29 -40.29
N THR A 64 36.67 -33.69 -41.52
CA THR A 64 35.32 -33.60 -42.13
C THR A 64 34.69 -34.98 -42.33
N GLY A 65 33.38 -35.09 -42.08
CA GLY A 65 32.53 -36.28 -42.34
C GLY A 65 31.30 -36.23 -41.43
N LEU A 66 30.04 -35.98 -41.84
CA LEU A 66 29.17 -36.66 -42.82
C LEU A 66 28.87 -38.13 -42.46
N GLU A 67 27.58 -38.36 -42.12
CA GLU A 67 26.81 -39.62 -42.19
C GLU A 67 27.28 -40.77 -41.25
N ASP A 68 26.42 -41.66 -40.74
CA ASP A 68 25.01 -41.96 -41.07
C ASP A 68 24.21 -42.48 -39.84
N LYS A 69 22.91 -42.78 -40.02
CA LYS A 69 22.03 -43.41 -39.01
C LYS A 69 22.22 -44.96 -38.95
N PRO A 70 21.29 -45.76 -38.38
CA PRO A 70 21.35 -46.22 -36.99
C PRO A 70 21.33 -47.77 -36.87
N LYS A 71 21.29 -48.32 -35.65
CA LYS A 71 20.45 -49.51 -35.37
C LYS A 71 20.26 -49.79 -33.88
N LEU A 72 19.06 -50.27 -33.54
CA LEU A 72 18.75 -50.90 -32.26
C LEU A 72 19.33 -52.31 -32.18
N GLY A 73 19.61 -52.75 -30.95
CA GLY A 73 19.84 -54.14 -30.57
C GLY A 73 19.45 -54.31 -29.09
N VAL A 74 18.64 -55.32 -28.78
CA VAL A 74 18.01 -55.60 -27.48
C VAL A 74 18.55 -56.92 -26.93
N GLU A 75 18.48 -57.11 -25.60
CA GLU A 75 18.85 -58.33 -24.84
C GLU A 75 20.36 -58.69 -24.83
N GLY A 76 20.92 -59.31 -23.78
CA GLY A 76 20.32 -59.72 -22.50
C GLY A 76 21.37 -60.27 -21.51
N ASP A 77 20.92 -60.46 -20.27
CA ASP A 77 21.45 -61.26 -19.16
C ASP A 77 22.92 -61.24 -18.63
N ALA A 78 22.93 -61.21 -17.30
CA ALA A 78 23.94 -61.54 -16.28
C ALA A 78 25.19 -62.37 -16.65
N VAL A 79 26.32 -62.04 -15.99
CA VAL A 79 27.02 -62.94 -15.02
C VAL A 79 28.16 -62.21 -14.26
N LYS A 80 28.51 -62.73 -13.08
CA LYS A 80 29.54 -62.25 -12.13
C LYS A 80 30.96 -62.14 -12.74
N GLY A 81 31.72 -61.11 -12.36
CA GLY A 81 33.17 -61.02 -12.60
C GLY A 81 33.92 -60.20 -11.54
N LYS A 82 34.90 -60.80 -10.85
CA LYS A 82 35.77 -60.11 -9.87
C LYS A 82 36.90 -59.37 -10.60
N GLY A 83 37.21 -58.12 -10.21
CA GLY A 83 38.38 -57.39 -10.72
C GLY A 83 38.98 -56.44 -9.68
N LYS A 84 40.23 -56.69 -9.26
CA LYS A 84 40.98 -55.79 -8.35
C LYS A 84 41.68 -54.69 -9.16
N ALA A 85 41.60 -53.43 -8.72
CA ALA A 85 42.44 -52.34 -9.23
C ALA A 85 43.18 -51.63 -8.08
N LYS A 86 44.46 -51.30 -8.30
CA LYS A 86 45.40 -50.83 -7.27
C LYS A 86 45.36 -49.30 -7.12
N VAL A 87 45.25 -48.82 -5.88
CA VAL A 87 45.58 -47.44 -5.52
C VAL A 87 47.11 -47.29 -5.40
N LYS A 88 47.67 -46.21 -5.94
CA LYS A 88 49.12 -45.92 -5.88
C LYS A 88 49.36 -44.58 -5.18
N VAL A 89 49.46 -44.62 -3.86
CA VAL A 89 49.94 -43.50 -3.03
C VAL A 89 51.45 -43.34 -3.23
N LYS A 90 51.95 -42.10 -3.31
CA LYS A 90 53.38 -41.80 -3.31
C LYS A 90 53.65 -40.63 -2.35
N GLY A 91 54.02 -40.96 -1.12
CA GLY A 91 54.58 -39.99 -0.18
C GLY A 91 56.06 -39.73 -0.44
N ARG A 92 56.59 -38.66 0.18
CA ARG A 92 57.99 -38.57 0.58
C ARG A 92 58.16 -37.52 1.68
N ASP A 93 59.02 -37.83 2.62
CA ASP A 93 59.14 -37.19 3.93
C ASP A 93 60.25 -36.09 3.98
N VAL A 94 60.06 -35.10 4.87
CA VAL A 94 60.95 -34.71 6.01
C VAL A 94 62.47 -34.53 5.70
N PRO A 95 63.13 -33.39 6.09
CA PRO A 95 63.36 -33.10 7.52
C PRO A 95 63.35 -31.63 8.01
N LEU A 96 63.44 -31.52 9.34
CA LEU A 96 63.57 -30.30 10.16
C LEU A 96 64.96 -29.65 10.03
N ASP A 97 65.11 -28.36 10.36
CA ASP A 97 65.70 -27.95 11.66
C ASP A 97 65.72 -26.43 11.98
N THR A 98 65.69 -26.14 13.29
CA THR A 98 66.23 -24.99 14.07
C THR A 98 65.94 -23.50 13.74
N ASP A 99 65.26 -22.86 14.72
CA ASP A 99 65.62 -21.65 15.48
C ASP A 99 65.77 -20.20 14.93
N SER A 100 65.02 -19.34 15.62
CA SER A 100 65.37 -17.99 16.13
C SER A 100 65.19 -16.72 15.25
N PRO A 101 64.98 -15.54 15.89
CA PRO A 101 64.08 -14.52 15.32
C PRO A 101 64.78 -13.32 14.67
N GLY A 102 64.18 -12.79 13.59
CA GLY A 102 64.65 -11.60 12.86
C GLY A 102 63.54 -10.58 12.59
N SER A 103 63.78 -9.32 12.99
CA SER A 103 62.86 -8.18 12.90
C SER A 103 62.35 -7.84 11.48
N PRO A 104 61.06 -7.50 11.28
CA PRO A 104 60.57 -7.03 9.99
C PRO A 104 60.92 -5.57 9.72
N SER A 105 61.61 -5.32 8.61
CA SER A 105 62.04 -4.00 8.16
C SER A 105 60.92 -3.16 7.52
N LYS A 106 61.02 -1.83 7.66
CA LYS A 106 60.03 -0.85 7.17
C LYS A 106 59.94 -0.83 5.63
N LYS A 107 58.95 -1.50 5.04
CA LYS A 107 58.59 -1.33 3.60
C LYS A 107 57.47 -0.28 3.42
N LYS A 108 57.77 0.79 2.68
CA LYS A 108 56.86 1.90 2.33
C LYS A 108 55.63 1.39 1.55
N LYS A 109 54.44 1.34 2.17
CA LYS A 109 53.18 1.09 1.45
C LYS A 109 52.75 2.33 0.65
N LYS A 110 52.85 2.24 -0.67
CA LYS A 110 52.38 3.27 -1.63
C LYS A 110 50.84 3.33 -1.61
N LYS A 111 50.28 4.37 -1.00
CA LYS A 111 48.83 4.54 -0.75
C LYS A 111 48.06 4.83 -2.05
N LYS A 112 47.79 3.80 -2.86
CA LYS A 112 46.79 3.89 -3.95
C LYS A 112 45.41 4.13 -3.32
N ARG A 113 44.85 5.32 -3.53
CA ARG A 113 43.44 5.60 -3.24
C ARG A 113 42.61 4.86 -4.30
N ASN A 114 41.80 3.89 -3.90
CA ASN A 114 40.69 3.43 -4.74
C ASN A 114 39.56 4.47 -4.62
N PRO A 115 39.16 5.15 -5.70
CA PRO A 115 37.89 5.86 -5.72
C PRO A 115 36.76 4.86 -5.96
N LEU A 116 35.83 4.74 -5.01
CA LEU A 116 34.45 4.26 -5.20
C LEU A 116 34.27 3.09 -6.19
N GLY A 117 34.86 1.93 -5.89
CA GLY A 117 34.54 0.66 -6.53
C GLY A 117 33.71 -0.20 -5.58
N VAL A 118 32.39 -0.05 -5.60
CA VAL A 118 31.49 -1.08 -5.04
C VAL A 118 31.49 -2.22 -6.03
N SER A 119 32.19 -3.32 -5.73
CA SER A 119 32.11 -4.52 -6.54
C SER A 119 30.71 -5.13 -6.35
N ALA A 120 29.84 -4.95 -7.34
CA ALA A 120 28.62 -5.74 -7.41
C ALA A 120 29.02 -7.22 -7.51
N THR A 121 28.71 -8.00 -6.48
CA THR A 121 28.73 -9.45 -6.58
C THR A 121 27.63 -9.88 -7.56
N PRO A 122 27.89 -10.85 -8.46
CA PRO A 122 26.94 -11.22 -9.50
C PRO A 122 25.60 -11.75 -8.95
N ASP A 123 25.57 -12.20 -7.69
CA ASP A 123 24.39 -12.79 -7.05
C ASP A 123 23.44 -11.76 -6.41
N GLY A 124 23.78 -10.47 -6.40
CA GLY A 124 22.92 -9.41 -5.84
C GLY A 124 22.62 -9.50 -4.33
N VAL A 125 23.22 -10.46 -3.62
CA VAL A 125 23.12 -10.65 -2.17
C VAL A 125 23.87 -9.52 -1.48
N LEU A 126 23.14 -8.75 -0.66
CA LEU A 126 23.72 -7.70 0.17
C LEU A 126 24.71 -8.33 1.16
N SER A 127 25.96 -7.86 1.17
CA SER A 127 26.99 -8.34 2.07
C SER A 127 26.80 -7.73 3.47
N PHE A 128 26.19 -8.49 4.38
CA PHE A 128 26.01 -8.08 5.77
C PHE A 128 27.15 -8.61 6.65
N ALA A 129 27.70 -7.75 7.51
CA ALA A 129 28.66 -8.17 8.53
C ALA A 129 27.91 -8.67 9.78
N PHE A 130 27.95 -9.98 10.04
CA PHE A 130 27.39 -10.58 11.24
C PHE A 130 28.41 -10.54 12.37
N GLN A 131 27.99 -10.09 13.57
CA GLN A 131 28.83 -10.10 14.76
C GLN A 131 28.55 -11.36 15.58
N THR A 132 29.49 -12.31 15.58
CA THR A 132 29.47 -13.50 16.42
C THR A 132 29.88 -13.16 17.85
N LYS A 133 29.01 -12.43 18.57
CA LYS A 133 29.14 -12.21 20.02
C LYS A 133 28.22 -13.15 20.78
N ASP A 134 28.61 -13.46 22.01
CA ASP A 134 27.91 -14.40 22.90
C ASP A 134 26.45 -13.98 23.20
N GLY A 135 25.60 -14.99 23.45
CA GLY A 135 24.14 -14.88 23.30
C GLY A 135 23.44 -13.81 24.15
N GLU A 136 23.95 -13.46 25.32
CA GLU A 136 23.34 -12.42 26.16
C GLU A 136 23.66 -11.00 25.65
N ALA A 137 24.93 -10.74 25.29
CA ALA A 137 25.33 -9.48 24.66
C ALA A 137 24.64 -9.28 23.30
N ALA A 138 24.36 -10.38 22.59
CA ALA A 138 23.57 -10.39 21.36
C ALA A 138 22.12 -9.93 21.59
N LYS A 139 21.43 -10.42 22.64
CA LYS A 139 20.06 -10.03 23.00
C LYS A 139 19.98 -8.59 23.47
N ALA A 140 20.84 -8.17 24.40
CA ALA A 140 20.89 -6.78 24.87
C ALA A 140 21.10 -5.80 23.69
N SER A 141 21.94 -6.18 22.72
CA SER A 141 22.14 -5.42 21.48
C SER A 141 20.92 -5.40 20.54
N GLN A 142 20.06 -6.43 20.54
CA GLN A 142 18.80 -6.38 19.80
C GLN A 142 17.77 -5.47 20.48
N ASP A 143 17.66 -5.48 21.80
CA ASP A 143 16.73 -4.61 22.53
C ASP A 143 17.15 -3.14 22.44
N GLU A 144 18.45 -2.85 22.55
CA GLU A 144 19.02 -1.53 22.25
C GLU A 144 18.72 -1.10 20.80
N GLN A 145 18.89 -2.03 19.84
CA GLN A 145 18.55 -1.77 18.44
C GLN A 145 17.05 -1.47 18.26
N ARG A 146 16.15 -2.23 18.91
CA ARG A 146 14.70 -2.00 18.90
C ARG A 146 14.35 -0.62 19.47
N ARG A 147 14.94 -0.23 20.60
CA ARG A 147 14.78 1.12 21.19
C ARG A 147 15.29 2.26 20.29
N SER A 148 16.21 1.97 19.37
CA SER A 148 16.70 2.95 18.39
C SER A 148 15.81 3.11 17.15
N PHE A 149 14.75 2.29 17.00
CA PHE A 149 13.83 2.39 15.87
C PHE A 149 12.74 3.43 16.09
N GLU A 150 12.43 4.12 15.01
CA GLU A 150 11.35 5.10 14.91
C GLU A 150 9.97 4.43 15.03
N PHE A 151 9.81 3.20 14.52
CA PHE A 151 8.57 2.41 14.58
C PHE A 151 8.81 0.98 15.11
N ALA A 152 9.46 0.83 16.27
CA ALA A 152 9.72 -0.47 16.89
C ALA A 152 8.44 -1.30 17.09
N GLU A 153 7.40 -0.63 17.57
CA GLU A 153 6.04 -1.12 17.70
C GLU A 153 5.22 -0.67 16.48
N GLY A 154 4.33 -1.54 16.00
CA GLY A 154 3.53 -1.26 14.81
C GLY A 154 2.55 -0.11 15.04
N LYS A 155 2.78 1.02 14.40
CA LYS A 155 2.01 2.27 14.60
C LYS A 155 1.13 2.58 13.40
N VAL A 156 -0.08 3.06 13.65
CA VAL A 156 -0.93 3.67 12.61
C VAL A 156 -0.70 5.18 12.59
N LEU A 157 -0.47 5.72 11.40
CA LEU A 157 -0.21 7.11 11.10
C LEU A 157 -1.27 7.64 10.12
N LEU A 158 -1.65 8.90 10.29
CA LEU A 158 -2.63 9.61 9.47
C LEU A 158 -1.94 10.77 8.74
N THR A 159 -2.07 10.87 7.41
CA THR A 159 -1.36 11.91 6.64
C THR A 159 -1.99 13.30 6.80
N THR A 160 -1.25 14.27 7.33
CA THR A 160 -1.77 15.63 7.61
C THR A 160 -1.61 16.58 6.42
N TYR A 161 -2.21 17.78 6.45
CA TYR A 161 -2.20 18.69 5.29
C TYR A 161 -0.87 19.43 5.10
N VAL A 162 -0.31 19.27 3.91
CA VAL A 162 0.76 20.12 3.40
C VAL A 162 0.14 21.35 2.76
N LYS A 163 -0.12 22.39 3.55
CA LYS A 163 -0.39 23.72 3.00
C LYS A 163 0.86 24.12 2.24
N GLU A 164 0.80 24.08 0.90
CA GLU A 164 1.86 24.67 0.09
C GLU A 164 1.97 26.13 0.50
N ILE A 165 3.05 26.45 1.21
CA ILE A 165 3.52 27.82 1.39
C ILE A 165 3.88 28.28 -0.01
N ARG A 166 2.88 28.80 -0.73
CA ARG A 166 3.06 29.54 -1.97
C ARG A 166 3.94 30.70 -1.61
N GLY A 167 5.25 30.50 -1.78
CA GLY A 167 6.27 31.48 -1.44
C GLY A 167 5.98 32.73 -2.24
N ARG A 168 5.26 33.67 -1.63
CA ARG A 168 5.04 35.00 -2.18
C ARG A 168 6.45 35.52 -2.40
N PRO A 169 6.90 35.71 -3.65
CA PRO A 169 8.31 35.93 -3.93
C PRO A 169 8.74 37.12 -3.10
N ARG A 170 9.66 36.89 -2.15
CA ARG A 170 10.06 37.90 -1.15
C ARG A 170 10.40 39.17 -1.91
N THR A 171 9.50 40.15 -1.88
CA THR A 171 9.68 41.43 -2.54
C THR A 171 10.95 42.00 -1.96
N LYS A 172 12.01 42.08 -2.78
CA LYS A 172 13.33 42.51 -2.33
C LYS A 172 13.13 43.75 -1.45
N PRO A 173 13.66 43.79 -0.21
CA PRO A 173 13.45 44.94 0.67
C PRO A 173 13.86 46.19 -0.10
N LYS A 174 12.93 47.13 -0.26
CA LYS A 174 13.22 48.39 -0.96
C LYS A 174 14.47 48.99 -0.31
N PRO A 175 15.50 49.37 -1.08
CA PRO A 175 16.71 49.93 -0.50
C PRO A 175 16.32 51.14 0.35
N GLN A 176 16.66 51.11 1.63
CA GLN A 176 16.40 52.23 2.54
C GLN A 176 17.22 53.43 2.08
N THR A 177 16.56 54.34 1.36
CA THR A 177 17.09 55.67 1.08
C THR A 177 17.33 56.37 2.41
N LYS A 178 18.60 56.64 2.73
CA LYS A 178 19.02 57.35 3.96
C LYS A 178 18.59 58.82 3.91
N GLY A 179 17.31 59.08 4.17
CA GLY A 179 16.76 60.42 4.37
C GLY A 179 17.26 61.01 5.68
N LYS A 180 17.91 62.17 5.62
CA LYS A 180 18.44 62.88 6.80
C LYS A 180 17.30 63.37 7.71
N ALA A 181 17.50 63.27 9.01
CA ALA A 181 16.58 63.78 10.02
C ALA A 181 16.47 65.31 10.00
N LYS A 182 15.25 65.82 10.17
CA LYS A 182 14.91 67.09 10.86
C LYS A 182 13.49 66.94 11.42
N GLY A 183 13.34 67.09 12.74
CA GLY A 183 12.13 66.66 13.45
C GLY A 183 11.05 67.72 13.61
N ARG A 184 9.89 67.32 14.16
CA ARG A 184 8.91 68.24 14.78
C ARG A 184 8.12 67.53 15.89
N ARG A 185 7.54 68.33 16.79
CA ARG A 185 6.97 67.96 18.10
C ARG A 185 5.60 67.25 18.04
N LYS A 186 5.40 66.33 18.99
CA LYS A 186 4.26 66.21 19.95
C LYS A 186 2.81 66.20 19.40
N ARG A 187 2.12 65.08 19.58
CA ARG A 187 0.79 65.00 20.23
C ARG A 187 0.43 63.57 20.65
N GLN A 188 -0.34 63.45 21.73
CA GLN A 188 -1.12 62.25 22.06
C GLN A 188 -2.31 62.18 21.10
N ASP A 189 -2.81 60.97 20.77
CA ASP A 189 -4.16 60.53 21.17
C ASP A 189 -4.50 59.11 20.66
N SER A 190 -5.27 58.39 21.49
CA SER A 190 -6.22 57.28 21.27
C SER A 190 -6.13 56.30 20.08
N SER A 191 -6.42 55.02 20.39
CA SER A 191 -6.91 53.91 19.52
C SER A 191 -5.97 53.45 18.39
N THR A 192 -5.64 52.17 18.25
CA THR A 192 -6.55 51.02 18.11
C THR A 192 -5.78 49.74 18.40
N GLU A 193 -6.32 48.83 19.22
CA GLU A 193 -5.72 47.50 19.40
C GLU A 193 -5.96 46.64 18.17
N SER A 194 -4.98 46.59 17.27
CA SER A 194 -4.88 45.54 16.25
C SER A 194 -3.90 44.48 16.76
N SER A 195 -4.43 43.41 17.34
CA SER A 195 -3.67 42.21 17.67
C SER A 195 -3.21 41.53 16.38
N GLU A 196 -2.05 41.93 15.86
CA GLU A 196 -1.32 41.13 14.87
C GLU A 196 -0.89 39.84 15.56
N SER A 197 -1.70 38.78 15.42
CA SER A 197 -1.31 37.46 15.88
C SER A 197 -0.10 37.03 15.05
N SER A 198 1.05 36.97 15.72
CA SER A 198 2.20 36.24 15.20
C SER A 198 1.87 34.76 15.30
N ASP A 199 1.10 34.27 14.32
CA ASP A 199 0.77 32.85 14.17
C ASP A 199 2.09 32.09 14.00
N ASP A 200 2.55 31.47 15.09
CA ASP A 200 3.79 30.70 15.13
C ASP A 200 3.55 29.34 14.45
N ASP A 201 3.45 29.37 13.13
CA ASP A 201 3.23 28.21 12.25
C ASP A 201 4.30 27.11 12.39
N SER A 202 5.35 27.32 13.19
CA SER A 202 6.49 26.41 13.34
C SER A 202 6.15 25.10 14.07
N ASP A 203 5.25 25.12 15.06
CA ASP A 203 4.86 23.92 15.83
C ASP A 203 4.01 22.93 14.99
N ASN A 204 3.28 23.41 13.98
CA ASN A 204 2.43 22.58 13.13
C ASN A 204 3.22 21.69 12.14
N GLU A 205 4.47 22.03 11.83
CA GLU A 205 5.25 21.27 10.85
C GLU A 205 5.82 19.95 11.43
N ALA A 206 6.00 19.87 12.75
CA ALA A 206 6.60 18.72 13.45
C ALA A 206 5.78 17.42 13.39
N ASN A 207 4.44 17.52 13.31
CA ASN A 207 3.52 16.38 13.30
C ASN A 207 3.11 15.94 11.89
N ARG A 208 3.88 16.31 10.86
CA ARG A 208 3.54 15.99 9.47
C ARG A 208 3.93 14.56 9.09
N VAL A 209 2.91 13.76 8.77
CA VAL A 209 3.07 12.43 8.17
C VAL A 209 2.83 12.52 6.67
N ASP A 210 3.83 12.13 5.88
CA ASP A 210 3.70 11.86 4.46
C ASP A 210 4.60 10.68 4.03
N LEU A 211 4.81 10.50 2.73
CA LEU A 211 5.64 9.41 2.20
C LEU A 211 7.12 9.55 2.59
N ASP A 212 7.62 10.77 2.77
CA ASP A 212 9.00 11.02 3.16
C ASP A 212 9.21 10.66 4.65
N THR A 213 8.17 10.72 5.49
CA THR A 213 8.15 10.15 6.85
C THR A 213 8.36 8.62 6.84
N ILE A 214 7.76 7.91 5.87
CA ILE A 214 7.91 6.45 5.77
C ILE A 214 9.32 6.08 5.29
N ILE A 215 9.81 6.76 4.26
CA ILE A 215 11.11 6.49 3.62
C ILE A 215 12.29 6.96 4.49
N GLY A 216 12.11 8.06 5.21
CA GLY A 216 13.14 8.76 5.96
C GLY A 216 13.78 9.89 5.15
N SER A 217 14.29 10.90 5.86
CA SER A 217 14.77 12.18 5.31
C SER A 217 16.04 12.12 4.47
N ASP A 218 16.75 10.98 4.43
CA ASP A 218 18.01 10.81 3.68
C ASP A 218 18.07 9.43 3.01
N PRO A 219 17.22 9.16 2.01
CA PRO A 219 17.09 7.83 1.41
C PRO A 219 18.41 7.32 0.80
N ASP A 220 19.20 8.16 0.14
CA ASP A 220 20.54 7.81 -0.41
C ASP A 220 21.49 7.19 0.62
N LYS A 221 21.36 7.55 1.91
CA LYS A 221 22.20 7.03 2.99
C LYS A 221 21.53 5.91 3.77
N GLN A 222 20.22 6.05 4.01
CA GLN A 222 19.45 5.16 4.87
C GLN A 222 18.92 3.94 4.11
N VAL A 223 18.29 4.10 2.96
CA VAL A 223 17.66 2.99 2.23
C VAL A 223 18.71 2.21 1.44
N VAL A 224 18.72 0.89 1.62
CA VAL A 224 19.64 -0.04 0.93
C VAL A 224 18.96 -0.70 -0.26
N ARG A 225 17.65 -0.96 -0.16
CA ARG A 225 16.80 -1.62 -1.15
C ARG A 225 15.34 -1.37 -0.76
N ALA A 226 14.43 -1.19 -1.72
CA ALA A 226 13.00 -1.16 -1.43
C ALA A 226 12.15 -1.85 -2.50
N LEU A 227 11.10 -2.52 -2.05
CA LEU A 227 9.98 -3.00 -2.83
C LEU A 227 8.78 -2.08 -2.56
N VAL A 228 8.12 -1.63 -3.63
CA VAL A 228 6.90 -0.82 -3.58
C VAL A 228 5.82 -1.57 -4.35
N VAL A 229 4.64 -1.73 -3.76
CA VAL A 229 3.44 -2.31 -4.39
C VAL A 229 2.35 -1.25 -4.38
N SER A 230 1.72 -0.98 -5.52
CA SER A 230 0.57 -0.07 -5.61
C SER A 230 -0.22 -0.31 -6.89
N PRO A 231 -1.56 -0.17 -6.91
CA PRO A 231 -2.37 -0.25 -8.14
C PRO A 231 -1.85 0.65 -9.25
N ARG A 232 -1.57 1.91 -8.90
CA ARG A 232 -1.12 2.96 -9.80
C ARG A 232 0.12 3.63 -9.26
N MET A 233 1.11 3.82 -10.13
CA MET A 233 2.33 4.58 -9.85
C MET A 233 2.49 5.75 -10.82
N GLN A 234 3.03 6.88 -10.34
CA GLN A 234 3.47 7.97 -11.19
C GLN A 234 5.00 7.95 -11.29
N VAL A 235 5.56 7.90 -12.50
CA VAL A 235 7.00 7.77 -12.69
C VAL A 235 7.49 8.88 -13.65
N PRO A 236 8.53 9.66 -13.30
CA PRO A 236 9.59 9.41 -12.31
C PRO A 236 9.27 9.75 -10.84
N TRP A 237 8.07 10.23 -10.51
CA TRP A 237 7.75 10.70 -9.14
C TRP A 237 8.01 9.65 -8.04
N THR A 238 7.58 8.39 -8.19
CA THR A 238 7.74 7.37 -7.15
C THR A 238 9.21 7.10 -6.81
N PRO A 239 10.14 6.82 -7.75
CA PRO A 239 11.54 6.56 -7.38
C PRO A 239 12.32 7.83 -7.02
N HIS A 240 11.88 9.01 -7.46
CA HIS A 240 12.42 10.28 -6.95
C HIS A 240 12.25 10.45 -5.43
N ARG A 241 11.25 9.80 -4.81
CA ARG A 241 11.09 9.76 -3.35
C ARG A 241 12.17 8.95 -2.62
N PHE A 242 12.81 8.04 -3.33
CA PHE A 242 13.96 7.27 -2.84
C PHE A 242 15.31 7.93 -3.22
N ALA A 243 15.31 9.18 -3.70
CA ALA A 243 16.51 9.90 -4.10
C ALA A 243 16.65 11.21 -3.34
N THR A 244 17.82 11.49 -2.77
CA THR A 244 18.09 12.81 -2.19
C THR A 244 18.13 13.87 -3.29
N THR A 245 17.23 14.85 -3.19
CA THR A 245 17.18 16.06 -4.02
C THR A 245 18.36 16.96 -3.68
N ARG A 246 19.52 16.66 -4.27
CA ARG A 246 20.68 17.56 -4.21
C ARG A 246 20.52 18.64 -5.26
N GLU A 247 19.99 19.78 -4.82
CA GLU A 247 20.16 21.04 -5.54
C GLU A 247 21.66 21.33 -5.69
N ASN A 248 22.21 20.99 -6.84
CA ASN A 248 23.52 21.48 -7.23
C ASN A 248 23.38 22.98 -7.49
N LYS A 249 23.61 23.80 -6.45
CA LYS A 249 23.79 25.26 -6.61
C LYS A 249 24.70 25.47 -7.81
N PRO A 250 24.27 26.24 -8.84
CA PRO A 250 25.04 26.38 -10.06
C PRO A 250 26.43 26.85 -9.65
N ARG A 251 27.44 26.07 -10.02
CA ARG A 251 28.83 26.36 -9.68
C ARG A 251 29.12 27.71 -10.30
N GLN A 252 29.08 28.78 -9.51
CA GLN A 252 29.44 30.12 -9.97
C GLN A 252 30.86 29.98 -10.51
N LYS A 253 30.98 30.00 -11.84
CA LYS A 253 32.29 30.12 -12.46
C LYS A 253 32.80 31.46 -11.95
N LYS A 254 33.76 31.42 -11.02
CA LYS A 254 34.63 32.56 -10.77
C LYS A 254 35.38 32.81 -12.08
N ILE A 255 34.73 33.55 -12.98
CA ILE A 255 35.41 34.26 -14.04
C ILE A 255 36.38 35.15 -13.28
N LYS A 256 37.67 34.80 -13.32
CA LYS A 256 38.70 35.73 -12.87
C LYS A 256 38.56 36.92 -13.80
N ALA A 257 38.03 38.02 -13.29
CA ALA A 257 38.07 39.29 -13.99
C ALA A 257 39.54 39.60 -14.24
N VAL A 258 39.99 39.38 -15.48
CA VAL A 258 41.21 39.98 -15.98
C VAL A 258 40.89 41.46 -16.04
N LYS A 259 41.58 42.27 -15.24
CA LYS A 259 41.48 43.72 -15.33
C LYS A 259 42.17 44.16 -16.62
N SER A 260 41.37 44.35 -17.67
CA SER A 260 41.69 45.26 -18.76
C SER A 260 41.04 46.59 -18.42
N ASP A 261 41.85 47.61 -18.12
CA ASP A 261 41.38 48.97 -17.84
C ASP A 261 41.04 49.68 -19.17
N GLU A 262 39.91 49.33 -19.76
CA GLU A 262 39.28 50.10 -20.84
C GLU A 262 37.86 50.47 -20.42
N LYS A 263 37.60 51.79 -20.37
CA LYS A 263 36.27 52.35 -20.19
C LYS A 263 35.57 52.32 -21.54
N GLU A 264 34.43 51.65 -21.65
CA GLU A 264 33.31 52.12 -22.47
C GLU A 264 32.01 51.36 -22.12
N ASP A 265 30.93 52.14 -22.12
CA ASP A 265 29.50 51.83 -22.22
C ASP A 265 28.83 50.79 -21.27
N GLU A 266 28.01 51.32 -20.36
CA GLU A 266 27.02 50.59 -19.57
C GLU A 266 25.79 50.21 -20.43
N GLU A 267 25.83 49.07 -21.10
CA GLU A 267 24.61 48.39 -21.58
C GLU A 267 24.10 47.34 -20.56
N ASP A 268 22.79 47.36 -20.32
CA ASP A 268 22.04 46.50 -19.39
C ASP A 268 22.13 44.99 -19.73
N LYS A 269 23.26 44.36 -19.39
CA LYS A 269 23.44 42.90 -19.44
C LYS A 269 22.59 42.21 -18.39
N LYS A 270 21.33 41.91 -18.74
CA LYS A 270 20.50 40.93 -18.03
C LYS A 270 21.27 39.63 -17.84
N GLU A 271 21.61 39.30 -16.60
CA GLU A 271 22.14 37.98 -16.26
C GLU A 271 21.07 36.91 -16.58
N GLU A 272 21.25 36.17 -17.67
CA GLU A 272 20.51 34.94 -17.90
C GLU A 272 20.81 33.95 -16.77
N GLN A 273 19.85 33.81 -15.84
CA GLN A 273 19.88 32.77 -14.83
C GLN A 273 19.80 31.41 -15.52
N LYS A 274 20.96 30.74 -15.63
CA LYS A 274 21.03 29.38 -16.17
C LYS A 274 20.14 28.45 -15.34
N PRO A 275 19.27 27.65 -15.97
CA PRO A 275 18.32 26.83 -15.24
C PRO A 275 19.04 25.87 -14.29
N THR A 276 18.59 25.86 -13.04
CA THR A 276 19.02 24.91 -12.02
C THR A 276 18.55 23.51 -12.42
N PHE A 277 19.49 22.62 -12.75
CA PHE A 277 19.18 21.24 -13.10
C PHE A 277 19.25 20.34 -11.86
N THR A 278 18.09 19.89 -11.39
CA THR A 278 17.99 18.90 -10.29
C THR A 278 18.36 17.51 -10.82
N ARG A 279 19.46 16.94 -10.30
CA ARG A 279 19.78 15.52 -10.53
C ARG A 279 19.24 14.70 -9.37
N HIS A 280 18.28 13.84 -9.65
CA HIS A 280 17.84 12.79 -8.74
C HIS A 280 18.81 11.60 -8.85
N TYR A 281 19.31 11.09 -7.73
CA TYR A 281 20.24 9.96 -7.67
C TYR A 281 19.54 8.62 -7.38
N ALA A 282 18.35 8.41 -7.96
CA ALA A 282 17.59 7.15 -7.81
C ALA A 282 18.41 5.92 -8.26
N ASP A 283 19.35 6.11 -9.19
CA ASP A 283 20.32 5.14 -9.73
C ASP A 283 21.20 4.39 -8.69
N LYS A 284 21.06 4.60 -7.39
CA LYS A 284 21.87 3.92 -6.36
C LYS A 284 21.14 2.83 -5.57
N ILE A 285 19.82 2.88 -5.54
CA ILE A 285 19.02 2.02 -4.67
C ILE A 285 18.32 0.99 -5.57
N PRO A 286 18.54 -0.31 -5.36
CA PRO A 286 17.75 -1.34 -6.03
C PRO A 286 16.29 -1.19 -5.59
N LEU A 287 15.46 -0.79 -6.54
CA LEU A 287 14.02 -0.61 -6.38
C LEU A 287 13.29 -1.67 -7.21
N LEU A 288 12.26 -2.26 -6.62
CA LEU A 288 11.31 -3.12 -7.31
C LEU A 288 9.91 -2.51 -7.19
N LEU A 289 9.30 -2.20 -8.32
CA LEU A 289 7.99 -1.56 -8.42
C LEU A 289 6.96 -2.58 -8.95
N LEU A 290 6.05 -3.01 -8.10
CA LEU A 290 4.92 -3.88 -8.45
C LEU A 290 3.68 -3.04 -8.65
N HIS A 291 3.12 -3.05 -9.85
CA HIS A 291 1.95 -2.23 -10.16
C HIS A 291 1.10 -2.83 -11.26
N ASP A 292 -0.16 -2.38 -11.36
CA ASP A 292 -1.01 -2.67 -12.51
C ASP A 292 -0.75 -1.59 -13.58
N GLU A 293 -0.97 -0.34 -13.20
CA GLU A 293 -0.76 0.86 -14.00
C GLU A 293 0.47 1.65 -13.55
N ALA A 294 1.29 2.09 -14.50
CA ALA A 294 2.27 3.13 -14.26
C ALA A 294 2.13 4.21 -15.33
N ASP A 295 2.04 5.46 -14.90
CA ASP A 295 2.25 6.61 -15.77
C ASP A 295 3.76 6.74 -16.03
N THR A 296 4.16 6.51 -17.28
CA THR A 296 5.55 6.47 -17.72
C THR A 296 5.83 7.53 -18.79
N SER A 297 5.01 8.59 -18.87
CA SER A 297 5.17 9.67 -19.85
C SER A 297 6.58 10.29 -19.84
N ASP A 298 7.15 10.42 -18.64
CA ASP A 298 8.47 11.01 -18.38
C ASP A 298 9.54 9.95 -17.96
N TRP A 299 9.30 8.66 -18.24
CA TRP A 299 10.20 7.58 -17.80
C TRP A 299 11.57 7.63 -18.52
N GLN A 300 12.64 7.58 -17.72
CA GLN A 300 14.01 7.33 -18.18
C GLN A 300 14.45 5.94 -17.70
N GLU A 301 15.20 5.21 -18.52
CA GLU A 301 15.72 3.89 -18.14
C GLU A 301 16.69 3.99 -16.96
N TRP A 302 16.21 3.64 -15.77
CA TRP A 302 17.03 3.52 -14.56
C TRP A 302 17.54 2.10 -14.38
N THR A 303 18.86 1.94 -14.38
CA THR A 303 19.54 0.63 -14.31
C THR A 303 19.28 -0.15 -13.01
N ASN A 304 18.84 0.52 -11.95
CA ASN A 304 18.56 -0.07 -10.64
C ASN A 304 17.06 -0.10 -10.27
N VAL A 305 16.15 0.24 -11.20
CA VAL A 305 14.71 0.16 -10.97
C VAL A 305 14.10 -0.94 -11.85
N VAL A 306 13.64 -2.02 -11.21
CA VAL A 306 12.91 -3.12 -11.85
C VAL A 306 11.42 -2.84 -11.71
N THR A 307 10.67 -2.91 -12.80
CA THR A 307 9.19 -2.87 -12.78
C THR A 307 8.64 -4.26 -13.04
N HIS A 308 7.52 -4.59 -12.38
CA HIS A 308 6.80 -5.85 -12.57
C HIS A 308 5.30 -5.58 -12.58
N ARG A 309 4.59 -6.21 -13.52
CA ARG A 309 3.13 -6.17 -13.60
C ARG A 309 2.57 -7.56 -13.30
N PRO A 310 1.86 -7.75 -12.18
CA PRO A 310 1.20 -9.02 -11.87
C PRO A 310 0.26 -9.44 -13.00
N HIS A 311 0.25 -10.74 -13.31
CA HIS A 311 -0.63 -11.32 -14.32
C HIS A 311 -1.25 -12.61 -13.75
N ALA A 312 -2.30 -12.44 -12.95
CA ALA A 312 -3.14 -13.54 -12.48
C ALA A 312 -4.21 -13.88 -13.53
N ASP A 313 -4.55 -15.16 -13.68
CA ASP A 313 -5.70 -15.61 -14.47
C ASP A 313 -6.97 -15.62 -13.60
N VAL A 314 -7.98 -14.84 -13.98
CA VAL A 314 -9.30 -14.78 -13.29
C VAL A 314 -10.36 -15.53 -14.12
N GLY A 315 -9.91 -16.46 -14.97
CA GLY A 315 -10.72 -17.22 -15.91
C GLY A 315 -10.60 -16.70 -17.34
N LYS A 316 -11.15 -17.49 -18.28
CA LYS A 316 -10.91 -17.58 -19.74
C LYS A 316 -10.75 -16.31 -20.61
N SER A 317 -10.85 -15.10 -20.07
CA SER A 317 -10.51 -13.85 -20.75
C SER A 317 -10.16 -12.65 -19.84
N LYS A 318 -9.96 -12.83 -18.52
CA LYS A 318 -9.73 -11.72 -17.58
C LYS A 318 -8.40 -11.86 -16.84
N LYS A 319 -7.56 -10.83 -16.96
CA LYS A 319 -6.39 -10.66 -16.08
C LYS A 319 -6.84 -10.10 -14.74
N GLY A 320 -6.25 -10.60 -13.66
CA GLY A 320 -6.43 -10.05 -12.32
C GLY A 320 -5.60 -8.79 -12.12
N GLY A 321 -6.20 -7.78 -11.50
CA GLY A 321 -5.56 -6.52 -11.17
C GLY A 321 -4.88 -6.52 -9.80
N MET A 322 -4.09 -5.48 -9.54
CA MET A 322 -3.40 -5.27 -8.26
C MET A 322 -3.99 -4.05 -7.56
N GLU A 323 -4.51 -4.21 -6.34
CA GLU A 323 -4.96 -3.09 -5.48
C GLU A 323 -4.20 -3.01 -4.15
N ALA A 324 -3.35 -4.00 -3.85
CA ALA A 324 -2.50 -3.98 -2.66
C ALA A 324 -1.52 -2.79 -2.66
N LYS A 325 -1.24 -2.29 -1.46
CA LYS A 325 -0.52 -1.04 -1.21
C LYS A 325 0.48 -1.27 -0.06
N LEU A 326 1.75 -1.47 -0.43
CA LEU A 326 2.80 -1.95 0.46
C LEU A 326 4.14 -1.28 0.12
N VAL A 327 4.88 -0.87 1.14
CA VAL A 327 6.30 -0.52 1.04
C VAL A 327 7.11 -1.43 1.96
N LEU A 328 8.11 -2.10 1.41
CA LEU A 328 9.01 -3.02 2.10
C LEU A 328 10.45 -2.55 1.84
N MET A 329 11.14 -1.99 2.84
CA MET A 329 12.48 -1.40 2.63
C MET A 329 13.50 -1.84 3.68
N VAL A 330 14.73 -2.09 3.23
CA VAL A 330 15.88 -2.32 4.12
C VAL A 330 16.52 -0.97 4.41
N ARG A 331 16.58 -0.58 5.68
CA ARG A 331 17.22 0.65 6.15
C ARG A 331 18.53 0.35 6.87
N ARG A 332 19.53 1.23 6.74
CA ARG A 332 20.72 1.30 7.59
C ARG A 332 20.38 2.11 8.82
N ASN A 333 20.78 1.63 10.00
CA ASN A 333 20.72 2.41 11.23
C ASN A 333 22.14 2.89 11.57
N PRO A 334 22.49 4.17 11.33
CA PRO A 334 23.85 4.67 11.54
C PRO A 334 24.43 4.44 12.95
N PRO A 335 23.65 4.53 14.06
CA PRO A 335 24.18 4.30 15.40
C PRO A 335 24.71 2.88 15.62
N SER A 336 23.99 1.86 15.16
CA SER A 336 24.30 0.44 15.40
C SER A 336 25.06 -0.23 14.27
N GLN A 337 25.17 0.42 13.10
CA GLN A 337 25.65 -0.16 11.83
C GLN A 337 24.87 -1.39 11.34
N ARG A 338 23.81 -1.79 12.04
CA ARG A 338 22.91 -2.89 11.67
C ARG A 338 21.76 -2.37 10.80
N HIS A 339 21.17 -3.29 10.04
CA HIS A 339 20.01 -2.95 9.23
C HIS A 339 18.71 -3.21 9.99
N SER A 340 17.64 -2.57 9.53
CA SER A 340 16.26 -2.89 9.87
C SER A 340 15.45 -3.09 8.59
N LEU A 341 14.36 -3.83 8.69
CA LEU A 341 13.36 -3.96 7.65
C LEU A 341 12.15 -3.15 8.07
N ARG A 342 11.83 -2.09 7.33
CA ARG A 342 10.59 -1.34 7.50
C ARG A 342 9.52 -1.91 6.59
N ILE A 343 8.35 -2.17 7.16
CA ILE A 343 7.14 -2.59 6.44
C ILE A 343 6.09 -1.51 6.67
N ALA A 344 5.47 -1.02 5.61
CA ALA A 344 4.36 -0.09 5.67
C ALA A 344 3.22 -0.54 4.75
N ILE A 345 2.01 -0.68 5.28
CA ILE A 345 0.79 -1.00 4.53
C ILE A 345 -0.14 0.22 4.63
N HIS A 346 -0.56 0.76 3.49
CA HIS A 346 -1.18 2.09 3.41
C HIS A 346 -2.41 2.14 2.51
N THR A 347 -3.25 3.16 2.67
CA THR A 347 -4.44 3.35 1.83
C THR A 347 -4.15 4.11 0.53
N SER A 348 -3.03 4.84 0.44
CA SER A 348 -2.67 5.70 -0.70
C SER A 348 -2.22 4.96 -1.97
N LYS A 349 -2.43 5.56 -3.14
CA LYS A 349 -1.78 5.20 -4.42
C LYS A 349 -0.39 5.85 -4.49
N MET A 350 0.52 5.35 -5.33
CA MET A 350 1.88 5.90 -5.41
C MET A 350 2.01 7.01 -6.47
N ASP A 351 1.24 8.09 -6.30
CA ASP A 351 1.28 9.28 -7.15
C ASP A 351 1.27 10.60 -6.35
N ALA A 352 1.68 11.70 -6.99
CA ALA A 352 1.79 13.00 -6.32
C ALA A 352 0.46 13.59 -5.85
N ASN A 353 -0.66 13.26 -6.52
CA ASN A 353 -1.97 13.82 -6.19
C ASN A 353 -2.50 13.17 -4.92
N THR A 354 -2.52 11.84 -4.83
CA THR A 354 -3.07 11.13 -3.66
C THR A 354 -2.32 11.51 -2.39
N TRP A 355 -0.97 11.49 -2.40
CA TRP A 355 -0.17 11.85 -1.22
C TRP A 355 -0.24 13.34 -0.82
N LYS A 356 -0.63 14.24 -1.72
CA LYS A 356 -0.76 15.68 -1.44
C LYS A 356 -2.17 16.07 -1.02
N LYS A 357 -3.17 15.65 -1.81
CA LYS A 357 -4.55 16.15 -1.77
C LYS A 357 -5.45 15.41 -0.79
N THR A 358 -5.29 14.09 -0.65
CA THR A 358 -6.17 13.29 0.22
C THR A 358 -5.55 13.00 1.58
N GLU A 359 -6.40 12.66 2.54
CA GLU A 359 -5.98 12.01 3.77
C GLU A 359 -5.88 10.49 3.57
N ASN A 360 -4.86 9.87 4.13
CA ASN A 360 -4.55 8.45 4.00
C ASN A 360 -4.13 7.88 5.35
N SER A 361 -4.35 6.58 5.54
CA SER A 361 -3.88 5.84 6.72
C SER A 361 -2.72 4.92 6.34
N ILE A 362 -1.74 4.80 7.24
CA ILE A 362 -0.55 3.97 7.06
C ILE A 362 -0.32 3.19 8.36
N TRP A 363 -0.28 1.87 8.33
CA TRP A 363 0.37 1.09 9.36
C TRP A 363 1.85 0.92 9.01
N VAL A 364 2.76 1.12 9.96
CA VAL A 364 4.21 0.98 9.77
C VAL A 364 4.87 0.29 10.97
N GLN A 365 5.84 -0.60 10.70
CA GLN A 365 6.69 -1.22 11.71
C GLN A 365 8.13 -1.47 11.20
N ASP A 366 9.11 -1.30 12.08
CA ASP A 366 10.53 -1.62 11.90
C ASP A 366 10.90 -2.94 12.59
N PHE A 367 11.56 -3.84 11.86
CA PHE A 367 12.02 -5.15 12.33
C PHE A 367 13.56 -5.21 12.39
N PRO A 368 14.17 -5.70 13.48
CA PRO A 368 15.63 -5.75 13.59
C PRO A 368 16.21 -6.89 12.78
N GLN A 369 17.45 -6.72 12.30
CA GLN A 369 18.21 -7.82 11.70
C GLN A 369 18.45 -8.94 12.72
N LEU A 370 18.32 -10.20 12.30
CA LEU A 370 18.70 -11.37 13.10
C LEU A 370 20.20 -11.29 13.47
N VAL A 371 20.55 -11.70 14.69
CA VAL A 371 21.96 -11.80 15.11
C VAL A 371 22.63 -13.02 14.49
N SER A 372 21.87 -14.11 14.33
CA SER A 372 22.33 -15.33 13.68
C SER A 372 22.63 -15.12 12.19
N ALA A 373 23.41 -16.04 11.62
CA ALA A 373 23.64 -16.08 10.18
C ALA A 373 22.30 -16.24 9.41
N PRO A 374 22.21 -15.74 8.16
CA PRO A 374 21.00 -15.84 7.35
C PRO A 374 20.59 -17.30 7.16
N LEU A 375 19.30 -17.56 7.30
CA LEU A 375 18.77 -18.92 7.17
C LEU A 375 18.75 -19.37 5.70
N ALA A 376 18.72 -20.69 5.49
CA ALA A 376 18.78 -21.30 4.17
C ALA A 376 17.62 -20.86 3.26
N SER A 377 16.42 -20.69 3.83
CA SER A 377 15.24 -20.16 3.15
C SER A 377 14.44 -19.21 4.08
N PRO A 378 13.61 -18.31 3.51
CA PRO A 378 12.67 -17.48 4.27
C PRO A 378 11.79 -18.26 5.25
N ALA A 379 11.10 -19.30 4.76
CA ALA A 379 10.12 -20.06 5.53
C ALA A 379 10.68 -20.79 6.78
N LEU A 380 12.01 -20.88 6.92
CA LEU A 380 12.66 -21.46 8.10
C LEU A 380 12.92 -20.45 9.23
N ASN A 381 12.47 -19.19 9.11
CA ASN A 381 12.67 -18.18 10.15
C ASN A 381 11.83 -18.48 11.41
N PRO A 382 12.46 -18.81 12.56
CA PRO A 382 11.74 -19.17 13.78
C PRO A 382 11.07 -17.98 14.47
N THR A 383 11.37 -16.74 14.04
CA THR A 383 10.72 -15.52 14.54
C THR A 383 9.42 -15.20 13.79
N HIS A 384 9.04 -16.01 12.81
CA HIS A 384 7.83 -15.82 12.03
C HIS A 384 6.57 -15.80 12.90
N THR A 385 5.85 -14.70 12.80
CA THR A 385 4.48 -14.50 13.28
C THR A 385 3.47 -14.79 12.17
N PRO A 386 2.17 -14.97 12.48
CA PRO A 386 1.12 -15.07 11.46
C PRO A 386 1.12 -13.89 10.46
N CYS A 387 1.48 -12.69 10.91
CA CYS A 387 1.64 -11.52 10.03
C CYS A 387 2.79 -11.71 9.03
N SER A 388 4.00 -11.98 9.52
CA SER A 388 5.18 -12.11 8.65
C SER A 388 5.13 -13.33 7.72
N SER A 389 4.55 -14.45 8.16
CA SER A 389 4.31 -15.62 7.31
C SER A 389 3.29 -15.29 6.22
N GLY A 390 2.14 -14.73 6.58
CA GLY A 390 1.11 -14.33 5.61
C GLY A 390 1.59 -13.29 4.59
N LEU A 391 2.54 -12.42 4.97
CA LEU A 391 3.16 -11.48 4.03
C LEU A 391 4.14 -12.16 3.06
N LEU A 392 4.90 -13.14 3.55
CA LEU A 392 5.77 -13.97 2.73
C LEU A 392 4.95 -14.80 1.74
N ASP A 393 3.88 -15.44 2.21
CA ASP A 393 2.95 -16.23 1.38
C ASP A 393 2.24 -15.34 0.35
N PHE A 394 1.81 -14.13 0.74
CA PHE A 394 1.29 -13.13 -0.18
C PHE A 394 2.29 -12.82 -1.30
N LEU A 395 3.53 -12.47 -0.97
CA LEU A 395 4.58 -12.14 -1.95
C LEU A 395 5.00 -13.31 -2.84
N LEU A 396 4.90 -14.55 -2.34
CA LEU A 396 5.22 -15.77 -3.08
C LEU A 396 4.04 -16.33 -3.90
N SER A 397 2.84 -15.78 -3.74
CA SER A 397 1.64 -16.28 -4.42
C SER A 397 1.65 -16.02 -5.93
N ASP A 398 1.05 -16.94 -6.68
CA ASP A 398 0.91 -16.84 -8.14
C ASP A 398 0.12 -15.58 -8.57
N ALA A 399 -0.73 -15.03 -7.69
CA ALA A 399 -1.47 -13.80 -7.92
C ALA A 399 -0.59 -12.53 -7.96
N ILE A 400 0.59 -12.54 -7.33
CA ILE A 400 1.61 -11.50 -7.54
C ILE A 400 2.48 -11.86 -8.76
N GLY A 401 2.67 -13.16 -8.99
CA GLY A 401 3.40 -13.69 -10.15
C GLY A 401 4.86 -13.28 -10.18
N LEU A 402 5.50 -13.08 -9.01
CA LEU A 402 6.93 -12.75 -8.93
C LEU A 402 7.77 -13.87 -9.55
N PRO A 403 8.55 -13.61 -10.62
CA PRO A 403 9.39 -14.63 -11.22
C PRO A 403 10.43 -15.13 -10.20
N LYS A 404 10.65 -16.45 -10.14
CA LYS A 404 11.67 -17.08 -9.29
C LYS A 404 13.11 -16.88 -9.83
N THR A 405 13.41 -15.69 -10.36
CA THR A 405 14.71 -15.30 -10.91
C THR A 405 15.54 -14.51 -9.89
N ALA A 406 16.84 -14.37 -10.17
CA ALA A 406 17.79 -13.68 -9.29
C ALA A 406 17.47 -12.19 -9.05
N ALA A 407 16.62 -11.56 -9.88
CA ALA A 407 16.23 -10.16 -9.69
C ALA A 407 15.21 -9.98 -8.54
N TYR A 408 14.28 -10.93 -8.36
CA TYR A 408 13.18 -10.84 -7.39
C TYR A 408 13.49 -11.57 -6.08
N LYS A 409 14.23 -12.69 -6.14
CA LYS A 409 14.63 -13.48 -4.98
C LYS A 409 15.21 -12.64 -3.82
N PRO A 410 16.03 -11.59 -4.04
CA PRO A 410 16.56 -10.74 -2.95
C PRO A 410 15.50 -10.02 -2.11
N TYR A 411 14.27 -9.85 -2.59
CA TYR A 411 13.18 -9.19 -1.86
C TYR A 411 12.41 -10.17 -0.96
N THR A 412 12.19 -11.40 -1.42
CA THR A 412 11.64 -12.50 -0.60
C THR A 412 12.67 -13.04 0.38
N ASP A 413 13.95 -13.07 -0.01
CA ASP A 413 15.07 -13.47 0.85
C ASP A 413 15.22 -12.60 2.11
N LEU A 414 14.68 -11.36 2.12
CA LEU A 414 14.71 -10.49 3.30
C LEU A 414 14.09 -11.18 4.52
N PHE A 415 13.04 -11.97 4.32
CA PHE A 415 12.34 -12.66 5.42
C PHE A 415 13.20 -13.73 6.13
N ARG A 416 14.36 -14.12 5.59
CA ARG A 416 15.34 -15.00 6.30
C ARG A 416 16.38 -14.23 7.12
N MET A 417 16.26 -12.90 7.20
CA MET A 417 17.29 -11.98 7.71
C MET A 417 16.84 -11.08 8.86
N PHE A 418 15.53 -10.92 9.07
CA PHE A 418 14.96 -10.03 10.07
C PHE A 418 14.12 -10.81 11.08
N ASP A 419 14.06 -10.29 12.29
CA ASP A 419 13.34 -10.82 13.43
C ASP A 419 11.93 -10.22 13.46
N PHE A 420 10.91 -11.06 13.27
CA PHE A 420 9.52 -10.63 13.18
C PHE A 420 8.75 -10.70 14.50
N SER A 421 9.40 -11.02 15.63
CA SER A 421 8.71 -11.32 16.89
C SER A 421 7.85 -10.18 17.43
N SER A 422 8.13 -8.93 17.02
CA SER A 422 7.39 -7.71 17.41
C SER A 422 6.05 -7.55 16.68
N SER A 423 5.70 -8.43 15.74
CA SER A 423 4.41 -8.42 15.01
C SER A 423 3.39 -9.45 15.54
N LYS A 424 3.59 -9.96 16.76
CA LYS A 424 2.75 -11.00 17.38
C LYS A 424 1.28 -10.61 17.55
N ASP A 425 0.98 -9.31 17.67
CA ASP A 425 -0.37 -8.76 17.89
C ASP A 425 -0.96 -8.12 16.62
N VAL A 426 -0.33 -8.38 15.47
CA VAL A 426 -0.77 -7.94 14.14
C VAL A 426 -1.18 -9.16 13.33
N ARG A 427 -2.24 -9.03 12.53
CA ARG A 427 -2.72 -10.05 11.59
C ARG A 427 -2.88 -9.43 10.21
N LEU A 428 -2.90 -10.26 9.18
CA LEU A 428 -3.14 -9.83 7.81
C LEU A 428 -4.50 -10.31 7.32
N ALA A 429 -5.20 -9.43 6.61
CA ALA A 429 -6.27 -9.82 5.69
C ALA A 429 -5.71 -9.72 4.27
N THR A 430 -5.53 -10.85 3.62
CA THR A 430 -5.09 -10.94 2.22
C THR A 430 -6.27 -11.27 1.33
N SER A 431 -6.19 -10.92 0.05
CA SER A 431 -7.17 -11.26 -0.99
C SER A 431 -6.39 -11.46 -2.26
N LEU A 432 -6.46 -12.65 -2.87
CA LEU A 432 -5.64 -12.99 -4.04
C LEU A 432 -6.51 -13.08 -5.29
N ALA A 433 -6.14 -12.37 -6.36
CA ALA A 433 -6.84 -12.40 -7.63
C ALA A 433 -6.84 -13.82 -8.24
N GLY A 434 -8.00 -14.28 -8.70
CA GLY A 434 -8.17 -15.62 -9.26
C GLY A 434 -9.59 -16.15 -9.17
N SER A 435 -9.80 -17.33 -9.77
CA SER A 435 -11.00 -18.16 -9.59
C SER A 435 -10.64 -19.39 -8.76
N TYR A 436 -11.45 -19.69 -7.76
CA TYR A 436 -11.21 -20.75 -6.78
C TYR A 436 -12.48 -21.59 -6.63
N ASP A 437 -12.36 -22.89 -6.86
CA ASP A 437 -13.47 -23.86 -6.82
C ASP A 437 -13.13 -24.98 -5.82
N GLY A 438 -14.07 -25.25 -4.90
CA GLY A 438 -13.87 -26.17 -3.77
C GLY A 438 -13.33 -25.47 -2.51
N SER A 439 -13.65 -26.02 -1.33
CA SER A 439 -13.42 -25.37 -0.03
C SER A 439 -11.98 -24.89 0.17
N ASP A 440 -11.00 -25.76 -0.05
CA ASP A 440 -9.58 -25.47 0.19
C ASP A 440 -9.07 -24.33 -0.70
N ALA A 441 -9.50 -24.30 -1.97
CA ALA A 441 -9.17 -23.23 -2.90
C ALA A 441 -9.87 -21.91 -2.49
N VAL A 442 -11.13 -21.97 -2.08
CA VAL A 442 -11.90 -20.82 -1.56
C VAL A 442 -11.21 -20.20 -0.35
N GLU A 443 -10.58 -21.01 0.52
CA GLU A 443 -9.75 -20.51 1.61
C GLU A 443 -8.41 -19.91 1.13
N GLN A 444 -7.74 -20.55 0.17
CA GLN A 444 -6.49 -20.05 -0.42
C GLN A 444 -6.65 -18.66 -1.05
N GLY A 445 -7.82 -18.36 -1.63
CA GLY A 445 -8.15 -17.04 -2.20
C GLY A 445 -8.26 -15.89 -1.19
N GLY A 446 -8.18 -16.16 0.12
CA GLY A 446 -8.18 -15.17 1.21
C GLY A 446 -9.56 -14.57 1.52
N ARG A 447 -9.60 -13.24 1.68
CA ARG A 447 -10.78 -12.36 1.82
C ARG A 447 -11.50 -12.43 3.17
N LEU A 448 -12.83 -12.56 3.19
CA LEU A 448 -13.63 -12.63 4.41
C LEU A 448 -13.21 -13.81 5.31
N THR A 449 -12.76 -14.93 4.72
CA THR A 449 -12.16 -16.04 5.47
C THR A 449 -10.83 -15.64 6.11
N SER A 450 -9.97 -14.89 5.38
CA SER A 450 -8.72 -14.35 5.92
C SER A 450 -8.98 -13.29 7.00
N LEU A 451 -10.02 -12.46 6.87
CA LEU A 451 -10.45 -11.48 7.86
C LEU A 451 -11.01 -12.15 9.12
N ALA A 452 -11.86 -13.17 8.97
CA ALA A 452 -12.36 -13.95 10.09
C ALA A 452 -11.21 -14.60 10.88
N ARG A 453 -10.29 -15.27 10.19
CA ARG A 453 -9.06 -15.83 10.79
C ARG A 453 -8.16 -14.77 11.42
N ALA A 454 -8.10 -13.57 10.85
CA ALA A 454 -7.36 -12.46 11.45
C ALA A 454 -8.01 -11.98 12.76
N ILE A 455 -9.34 -11.85 12.81
CA ILE A 455 -10.07 -11.51 14.05
C ILE A 455 -9.88 -12.62 15.09
N GLU A 456 -10.18 -13.89 14.75
CA GLU A 456 -10.00 -15.04 15.66
C GLU A 456 -8.56 -15.14 16.17
N GLY A 457 -7.59 -14.90 15.29
CA GLY A 457 -6.17 -14.91 15.62
C GLY A 457 -5.71 -13.78 16.56
N LEU A 458 -6.50 -12.73 16.76
CA LEU A 458 -6.28 -11.70 17.79
C LEU A 458 -6.93 -12.04 19.14
N GLN A 459 -7.62 -13.18 19.23
CA GLN A 459 -8.27 -13.70 20.43
C GLN A 459 -9.14 -12.61 21.11
N PRO A 460 -10.20 -12.12 20.43
CA PRO A 460 -11.19 -11.25 21.06
C PRO A 460 -11.83 -11.99 22.24
N ARG A 461 -12.35 -11.21 23.19
CA ARG A 461 -13.06 -11.74 24.36
C ARG A 461 -14.28 -12.56 23.94
N ASP A 462 -14.62 -13.58 24.72
CA ASP A 462 -15.76 -14.42 24.44
C ASP A 462 -17.09 -13.67 24.66
N LYS A 463 -17.93 -13.66 23.62
CA LYS A 463 -19.26 -13.03 23.54
C LYS A 463 -19.24 -11.49 23.67
N GLY A 464 -20.16 -10.86 22.94
CA GLY A 464 -20.41 -9.43 23.11
C GLY A 464 -21.25 -8.81 22.00
N LYS A 465 -21.45 -7.50 22.12
CA LYS A 465 -22.04 -6.64 21.11
C LYS A 465 -20.92 -6.12 20.22
N TRP A 466 -20.91 -6.60 18.98
CA TRP A 466 -20.02 -6.12 17.93
C TRP A 466 -20.65 -4.95 17.18
N LYS A 467 -19.82 -3.96 16.82
CA LYS A 467 -20.13 -2.87 15.90
C LYS A 467 -18.92 -2.58 14.99
N VAL A 468 -19.17 -2.33 13.71
CA VAL A 468 -18.15 -1.96 12.72
C VAL A 468 -18.46 -0.57 12.17
N GLU A 469 -17.48 0.33 12.17
CA GLU A 469 -17.49 1.62 11.47
C GLU A 469 -16.42 1.55 10.36
N TYR A 470 -16.85 1.48 9.10
CA TYR A 470 -15.99 1.22 7.93
C TYR A 470 -15.90 2.46 7.04
N LEU A 471 -14.77 3.15 7.08
CA LEU A 471 -14.46 4.29 6.23
C LEU A 471 -13.89 3.84 4.88
N THR A 472 -14.53 4.29 3.80
CA THR A 472 -14.10 3.98 2.44
C THR A 472 -14.31 5.16 1.48
N HIS A 473 -13.45 5.24 0.46
CA HIS A 473 -13.51 6.24 -0.61
C HIS A 473 -14.22 5.71 -1.88
N THR A 474 -14.50 4.41 -1.96
CA THR A 474 -15.20 3.77 -3.09
C THR A 474 -16.32 2.87 -2.57
N THR A 475 -17.51 3.00 -3.16
CA THR A 475 -18.69 2.16 -2.85
C THR A 475 -19.50 1.86 -4.11
N ASP A 476 -19.90 0.61 -4.26
CA ASP A 476 -20.71 0.11 -5.38
C ASP A 476 -22.08 -0.37 -4.90
N LYS A 477 -22.80 -1.15 -5.71
CA LYS A 477 -24.08 -1.72 -5.32
C LYS A 477 -23.90 -2.82 -4.27
N ILE A 478 -24.11 -2.47 -3.00
CA ILE A 478 -23.98 -3.37 -1.86
C ILE A 478 -25.30 -4.09 -1.57
N SER A 479 -25.27 -5.42 -1.46
CA SER A 479 -26.43 -6.20 -1.00
C SER A 479 -26.41 -6.38 0.52
N LEU A 480 -27.60 -6.51 1.14
CA LEU A 480 -27.68 -6.74 2.59
C LEU A 480 -26.98 -8.05 3.01
N SER A 481 -27.06 -9.10 2.18
CA SER A 481 -26.37 -10.38 2.42
C SER A 481 -24.85 -10.24 2.43
N PHE A 482 -24.29 -9.37 1.58
CA PHE A 482 -22.86 -9.05 1.62
C PHE A 482 -22.48 -8.29 2.90
N VAL A 483 -23.29 -7.31 3.33
CA VAL A 483 -23.06 -6.59 4.60
C VAL A 483 -23.07 -7.56 5.78
N GLU A 484 -24.02 -8.50 5.81
CA GLU A 484 -24.14 -9.50 6.86
C GLU A 484 -22.92 -10.44 6.89
N GLN A 485 -22.48 -10.95 5.73
CA GLN A 485 -21.27 -11.78 5.61
C GLN A 485 -19.99 -11.02 6.01
N LEU A 486 -19.87 -9.74 5.63
CA LEU A 486 -18.74 -8.89 6.01
C LEU A 486 -18.74 -8.61 7.52
N PHE A 487 -19.90 -8.32 8.10
CA PHE A 487 -20.06 -8.15 9.55
C PHE A 487 -19.73 -9.45 10.32
N ALA A 488 -20.20 -10.60 9.82
CA ALA A 488 -19.86 -11.91 10.38
C ALA A 488 -18.34 -12.17 10.37
N ALA A 489 -17.65 -11.85 9.27
CA ALA A 489 -16.20 -11.95 9.19
C ALA A 489 -15.47 -11.02 10.17
N PHE A 490 -15.95 -9.79 10.38
CA PHE A 490 -15.43 -8.91 11.43
C PHE A 490 -15.71 -9.40 12.87
N CYS A 491 -16.63 -10.34 13.05
CA CYS A 491 -16.88 -11.04 14.32
C CYS A 491 -16.15 -12.40 14.39
N GLY A 492 -15.20 -12.65 13.49
CA GLY A 492 -14.43 -13.90 13.45
C GLY A 492 -15.15 -15.09 12.81
N ILE A 493 -16.30 -14.90 12.15
CA ILE A 493 -17.09 -16.00 11.56
C ILE A 493 -16.81 -16.10 10.05
N PRO A 494 -16.23 -17.21 9.55
CA PRO A 494 -16.00 -17.41 8.13
C PRO A 494 -17.31 -17.45 7.30
N PRO A 495 -17.29 -17.06 6.01
CA PRO A 495 -18.49 -17.04 5.16
C PRO A 495 -19.17 -18.40 5.03
N THR A 496 -18.40 -19.50 4.97
CA THR A 496 -18.91 -20.88 4.87
C THR A 496 -19.69 -21.29 6.12
N GLU A 497 -19.14 -21.02 7.31
CA GLU A 497 -19.80 -21.22 8.61
C GLU A 497 -21.09 -20.39 8.70
N HIS A 498 -21.02 -19.13 8.28
CA HIS A 498 -22.16 -18.21 8.28
C HIS A 498 -23.28 -18.68 7.33
N SER A 499 -22.93 -19.02 6.09
CA SER A 499 -23.87 -19.43 5.04
C SER A 499 -24.61 -20.72 5.39
N LEU A 500 -23.90 -21.69 5.98
CA LEU A 500 -24.50 -22.94 6.46
C LEU A 500 -25.24 -22.78 7.79
N SER A 501 -25.04 -21.67 8.50
CA SER A 501 -25.48 -21.49 9.89
C SER A 501 -25.08 -22.67 10.77
N SER A 502 -23.84 -23.15 10.62
CA SER A 502 -23.40 -24.41 11.22
C SER A 502 -23.13 -24.31 12.73
N SER A 503 -22.75 -23.12 13.22
CA SER A 503 -22.40 -22.88 14.62
C SER A 503 -23.50 -22.13 15.39
N SER A 504 -23.45 -22.22 16.72
CA SER A 504 -24.28 -21.40 17.62
C SER A 504 -23.96 -19.90 17.50
N ARG A 505 -22.68 -19.53 17.36
CA ARG A 505 -22.25 -18.14 17.18
C ARG A 505 -22.79 -17.53 15.88
N SER A 506 -22.80 -18.28 14.78
CA SER A 506 -23.40 -17.83 13.51
C SER A 506 -24.89 -17.57 13.64
N LYS A 507 -25.65 -18.52 14.22
CA LYS A 507 -27.11 -18.37 14.45
C LYS A 507 -27.43 -17.15 15.31
N ALA A 508 -26.67 -16.96 16.40
CA ALA A 508 -26.83 -15.81 17.28
C ALA A 508 -26.50 -14.48 16.58
N LEU A 509 -25.43 -14.44 15.78
CA LEU A 509 -25.03 -13.26 15.01
C LEU A 509 -26.08 -12.88 13.95
N ALA A 510 -26.55 -13.83 13.14
CA ALA A 510 -27.59 -13.58 12.14
C ALA A 510 -28.88 -13.03 12.78
N THR A 511 -29.29 -13.61 13.93
CA THR A 511 -30.43 -13.13 14.72
C THR A 511 -30.20 -11.70 15.24
N SER A 512 -29.00 -11.41 15.76
CA SER A 512 -28.64 -10.06 16.27
C SER A 512 -28.56 -9.02 15.15
N PHE A 513 -28.09 -9.41 13.96
CA PHE A 513 -27.98 -8.56 12.79
C PHE A 513 -29.36 -8.23 12.23
N ALA A 514 -30.25 -9.23 12.10
CA ALA A 514 -31.62 -9.04 11.64
C ALA A 514 -32.41 -8.01 12.48
N ALA A 515 -32.14 -7.96 13.79
CA ALA A 515 -32.81 -7.05 14.73
C ALA A 515 -32.36 -5.57 14.65
N SER A 516 -31.14 -5.28 14.16
CA SER A 516 -30.54 -3.93 14.23
C SER A 516 -29.48 -3.69 13.13
N LYS A 517 -29.81 -4.02 11.88
CA LYS A 517 -28.90 -4.01 10.72
C LYS A 517 -28.07 -2.72 10.60
N SER A 518 -28.75 -1.58 10.67
CA SER A 518 -28.20 -0.23 10.36
C SER A 518 -27.16 0.28 11.36
N ASP A 519 -27.04 -0.38 12.51
CA ASP A 519 -26.23 0.08 13.64
C ASP A 519 -25.07 -0.89 13.95
N LYS A 520 -25.11 -2.09 13.36
CA LYS A 520 -24.10 -3.16 13.49
C LYS A 520 -22.92 -2.97 12.54
N LEU A 521 -23.19 -2.69 11.27
CA LEU A 521 -22.17 -2.29 10.30
C LEU A 521 -22.58 -0.95 9.70
N VAL A 522 -21.72 0.04 9.88
CA VAL A 522 -21.93 1.41 9.44
C VAL A 522 -20.85 1.75 8.41
N VAL A 523 -21.27 2.18 7.22
CA VAL A 523 -20.37 2.55 6.13
C VAL A 523 -20.20 4.06 6.12
N LEU A 524 -18.97 4.55 6.27
CA LEU A 524 -18.65 5.97 6.31
C LEU A 524 -18.16 6.40 4.93
N PHE A 525 -18.88 7.35 4.33
CA PHE A 525 -18.59 7.89 3.01
C PHE A 525 -19.01 9.37 2.98
N PRO A 526 -18.20 10.30 2.45
CA PRO A 526 -18.47 11.73 2.62
C PRO A 526 -19.68 12.21 1.78
N SER A 527 -20.45 13.16 2.30
CA SER A 527 -21.48 13.87 1.57
C SER A 527 -20.91 14.89 0.59
N GLU A 528 -21.75 15.34 -0.36
CA GLU A 528 -21.44 16.51 -1.19
C GLU A 528 -21.11 17.74 -0.33
N GLY A 529 -21.84 17.97 0.77
CA GLY A 529 -21.58 19.07 1.71
C GLY A 529 -20.19 19.02 2.33
N SER A 530 -19.77 17.85 2.85
CA SER A 530 -18.43 17.67 3.42
C SER A 530 -17.32 17.84 2.37
N VAL A 531 -17.53 17.40 1.13
CA VAL A 531 -16.57 17.59 0.03
C VAL A 531 -16.51 19.05 -0.44
N GLU A 532 -17.64 19.76 -0.50
CA GLU A 532 -17.67 21.19 -0.80
C GLU A 532 -17.01 22.02 0.31
N ALA A 533 -17.16 21.63 1.59
CA ALA A 533 -16.47 22.25 2.71
C ALA A 533 -14.95 22.10 2.59
N ALA A 534 -14.44 20.88 2.40
CA ALA A 534 -13.02 20.61 2.16
C ALA A 534 -12.49 21.36 0.91
N GLY A 535 -13.32 21.44 -0.16
CA GLY A 535 -12.97 22.13 -1.39
C GLY A 535 -12.76 23.64 -1.23
N LYS A 536 -13.55 24.31 -0.38
CA LYS A 536 -13.39 25.75 -0.07
C LYS A 536 -12.05 26.07 0.60
N GLU A 537 -11.47 25.11 1.31
CA GLU A 537 -10.15 25.22 1.95
C GLU A 537 -8.98 24.91 0.99
N GLY A 538 -9.28 24.63 -0.29
CA GLY A 538 -8.30 24.21 -1.29
C GLY A 538 -7.89 22.74 -1.21
N LYS A 539 -8.56 21.93 -0.38
CA LYS A 539 -8.27 20.51 -0.12
C LYS A 539 -9.06 19.59 -1.07
N ILE A 540 -8.89 19.77 -2.39
CA ILE A 540 -9.66 19.01 -3.38
C ILE A 540 -8.95 17.69 -3.74
N GLY A 541 -9.59 16.59 -3.38
CA GLY A 541 -9.30 15.21 -3.82
C GLY A 541 -10.58 14.48 -4.25
N ARG A 542 -11.54 15.20 -4.84
CA ARG A 542 -12.86 14.68 -5.25
C ARG A 542 -12.74 13.59 -6.33
N GLU A 543 -11.70 13.67 -7.16
CA GLU A 543 -11.34 12.70 -8.17
C GLU A 543 -11.03 11.29 -7.62
N GLU A 544 -10.74 11.20 -6.31
CA GLU A 544 -10.44 9.93 -5.62
C GLU A 544 -11.70 9.26 -5.03
N LEU A 545 -12.83 9.96 -4.96
CA LEU A 545 -14.09 9.42 -4.47
C LEU A 545 -14.89 8.73 -5.59
N ARG A 546 -15.38 7.52 -5.35
CA ARG A 546 -16.20 6.76 -6.31
C ARG A 546 -17.49 6.25 -5.68
N TRP A 547 -18.60 6.89 -6.07
CA TRP A 547 -19.95 6.37 -5.87
C TRP A 547 -20.40 5.71 -7.18
N GLU A 548 -20.49 4.38 -7.21
CA GLU A 548 -20.86 3.63 -8.40
C GLU A 548 -22.32 3.13 -8.34
N GLY A 549 -23.04 3.15 -9.46
CA GLY A 549 -24.43 2.71 -9.57
C GLY A 549 -25.45 3.85 -9.45
N GLU A 550 -26.62 3.52 -8.88
CA GLU A 550 -27.81 4.39 -8.82
C GLU A 550 -27.60 5.62 -7.92
N GLU A 551 -28.39 6.68 -8.17
CA GLU A 551 -28.40 7.88 -7.34
C GLU A 551 -28.90 7.58 -5.93
N TRP A 552 -28.48 8.37 -4.92
CA TRP A 552 -28.89 8.18 -3.53
C TRP A 552 -30.42 8.15 -3.34
N ASP A 553 -31.12 9.09 -3.97
CA ASP A 553 -32.58 9.20 -3.92
C ASP A 553 -33.29 8.15 -4.81
N GLU A 554 -32.55 7.46 -5.68
CA GLU A 554 -33.03 6.39 -6.58
C GLU A 554 -32.68 4.98 -6.07
N LEU A 555 -31.99 4.85 -4.93
CA LEU A 555 -31.57 3.57 -4.39
C LEU A 555 -32.77 2.64 -4.16
N ARG A 556 -32.79 1.52 -4.89
CA ARG A 556 -33.81 0.47 -4.71
C ARG A 556 -33.74 -0.08 -3.30
N LYS A 557 -34.90 -0.50 -2.75
CA LYS A 557 -35.05 -1.22 -1.46
C LYS A 557 -34.18 -2.49 -1.26
N LYS A 558 -33.45 -2.95 -2.29
CA LYS A 558 -32.53 -4.09 -2.24
C LYS A 558 -31.05 -3.69 -2.14
N ASP A 559 -30.74 -2.40 -2.30
CA ASP A 559 -29.41 -1.83 -2.10
C ASP A 559 -29.28 -1.40 -0.63
N ALA A 560 -28.32 -1.99 0.09
CA ALA A 560 -28.19 -1.76 1.52
C ALA A 560 -27.64 -0.37 1.85
N ARG A 561 -27.08 0.38 0.88
CA ARG A 561 -26.46 1.70 1.11
C ARG A 561 -27.40 2.69 1.79
N GLY A 562 -28.68 2.68 1.43
CA GLY A 562 -29.70 3.51 2.08
C GLY A 562 -29.85 3.23 3.59
N GLU A 563 -29.61 2.00 4.04
CA GLU A 563 -29.68 1.60 5.45
C GLU A 563 -28.36 1.83 6.19
N VAL A 564 -27.22 1.50 5.58
CA VAL A 564 -25.90 1.41 6.26
C VAL A 564 -24.99 2.63 6.09
N CYS A 565 -25.13 3.40 5.01
CA CYS A 565 -24.22 4.52 4.75
C CYS A 565 -24.53 5.73 5.62
N ARG A 566 -23.47 6.41 6.06
CA ARG A 566 -23.47 7.59 6.92
C ARG A 566 -22.51 8.61 6.36
N ASP A 567 -22.83 9.87 6.62
CA ASP A 567 -21.93 10.97 6.34
C ASP A 567 -20.75 10.94 7.32
N VAL A 568 -19.61 11.44 6.85
CA VAL A 568 -18.36 11.46 7.59
C VAL A 568 -17.57 12.73 7.30
N GLU A 569 -17.30 13.46 8.38
CA GLU A 569 -16.31 14.52 8.42
C GLU A 569 -15.00 13.95 8.96
N LEU A 570 -13.89 14.25 8.30
CA LEU A 570 -12.56 13.93 8.80
C LEU A 570 -12.05 15.09 9.67
N LYS A 571 -11.38 14.76 10.78
CA LYS A 571 -10.81 15.74 11.72
C LYS A 571 -9.86 16.74 11.05
N SER A 572 -9.25 16.34 9.93
CA SER A 572 -8.35 17.19 9.13
C SER A 572 -9.07 18.21 8.22
N GLY A 573 -10.39 18.11 8.06
CA GLY A 573 -11.18 18.83 7.06
C GLY A 573 -10.83 18.48 5.60
N ARG A 574 -10.11 17.38 5.34
CA ARG A 574 -9.77 16.90 3.98
C ARG A 574 -10.79 15.89 3.46
N VAL A 575 -10.74 15.62 2.15
CA VAL A 575 -11.25 14.38 1.56
C VAL A 575 -10.31 13.22 1.85
N GLY A 576 -10.82 12.09 2.34
CA GLY A 576 -10.02 10.89 2.60
C GLY A 576 -10.00 9.90 1.44
N HIS A 577 -8.82 9.41 1.09
CA HIS A 577 -8.62 8.16 0.34
C HIS A 577 -8.31 7.03 1.34
N HIS A 578 -9.15 6.95 2.38
CA HIS A 578 -9.05 5.98 3.45
C HIS A 578 -9.71 4.65 3.05
N THR A 579 -9.27 3.59 3.72
CA THR A 579 -9.86 2.25 3.69
C THR A 579 -9.52 1.60 5.03
N VAL A 580 -10.37 1.90 6.00
CA VAL A 580 -10.14 1.67 7.43
C VAL A 580 -11.43 1.15 8.04
N ALA A 581 -11.36 0.13 8.88
CA ALA A 581 -12.52 -0.32 9.65
C ALA A 581 -12.19 -0.37 11.14
N LEU A 582 -12.95 0.37 11.93
CA LEU A 582 -12.95 0.26 13.39
C LEU A 582 -13.95 -0.82 13.79
N VAL A 583 -13.47 -1.85 14.46
CA VAL A 583 -14.30 -2.91 15.05
C VAL A 583 -14.35 -2.69 16.55
N ILE A 584 -15.53 -2.46 17.09
CA ILE A 584 -15.78 -2.23 18.51
C ILE A 584 -16.43 -3.49 19.07
N HIS A 585 -15.84 -4.06 20.11
CA HIS A 585 -16.39 -5.19 20.83
C HIS A 585 -16.68 -4.82 22.29
N GLN A 586 -17.95 -4.92 22.68
CA GLN A 586 -18.42 -4.62 24.03
C GLN A 586 -18.93 -5.91 24.71
N PRO A 587 -18.57 -6.19 25.97
CA PRO A 587 -19.04 -7.35 26.70
C PRO A 587 -20.57 -7.30 26.89
N LEU A 588 -21.21 -8.46 27.02
CA LEU A 588 -22.59 -8.52 27.47
C LEU A 588 -22.66 -8.20 28.97
N GLU A 589 -23.73 -7.54 29.42
CA GLU A 589 -23.89 -7.15 30.84
C GLU A 589 -23.85 -8.33 31.82
N LYS A 590 -24.25 -9.53 31.37
CA LYS A 590 -24.22 -10.77 32.16
C LYS A 590 -22.83 -11.39 32.29
N ASP A 591 -21.90 -11.03 31.40
CA ASP A 591 -20.53 -11.55 31.35
C ASP A 591 -19.53 -10.52 31.93
N LYS A 592 -20.02 -9.47 32.61
CA LYS A 592 -19.18 -8.49 33.33
C LYS A 592 -18.79 -9.00 34.71
N THR A 593 -17.58 -9.50 34.84
CA THR A 593 -16.89 -9.79 36.11
C THR A 593 -16.28 -8.51 36.68
N GLU A 594 -16.37 -8.29 37.99
CA GLU A 594 -15.74 -7.14 38.65
C GLU A 594 -14.20 -7.22 38.60
N ASP A 595 -13.65 -8.43 38.45
CA ASP A 595 -12.21 -8.71 38.39
C ASP A 595 -11.56 -8.49 37.01
N ASP A 596 -12.34 -8.25 35.94
CA ASP A 596 -11.80 -8.08 34.58
C ASP A 596 -11.42 -6.62 34.28
N GLU A 597 -10.14 -6.27 34.48
CA GLU A 597 -9.61 -4.90 34.31
C GLU A 597 -9.72 -4.31 32.88
N GLU A 598 -10.01 -5.12 31.85
CA GLU A 598 -10.00 -4.69 30.44
C GLU A 598 -11.21 -5.19 29.63
N GLN A 599 -12.43 -5.11 30.18
CA GLN A 599 -13.62 -5.74 29.58
C GLN A 599 -13.96 -5.32 28.13
N TYR A 600 -13.60 -4.10 27.71
CA TYR A 600 -13.94 -3.52 26.40
C TYR A 600 -12.71 -3.48 25.49
N GLU A 601 -12.89 -3.77 24.20
CA GLU A 601 -11.79 -3.79 23.24
C GLU A 601 -12.19 -3.21 21.87
N ALA A 602 -11.20 -2.67 21.16
CA ALA A 602 -11.35 -2.24 19.78
C ALA A 602 -10.21 -2.78 18.92
N PHE A 603 -10.54 -3.06 17.66
CA PHE A 603 -9.60 -3.46 16.62
C PHE A 603 -9.65 -2.45 15.48
N LEU A 604 -8.50 -2.24 14.83
CA LEU A 604 -8.40 -1.38 13.67
C LEU A 604 -7.88 -2.19 12.49
N TYR A 605 -8.65 -2.19 11.40
CA TYR A 605 -8.24 -2.65 10.10
C TYR A 605 -7.75 -1.47 9.27
N VAL A 606 -6.59 -1.60 8.62
CA VAL A 606 -6.03 -0.60 7.68
C VAL A 606 -5.52 -1.33 6.44
N GLY A 607 -6.01 -0.97 5.26
CA GLY A 607 -5.60 -1.69 4.05
C GLY A 607 -6.14 -1.13 2.74
N SER A 608 -6.33 -2.03 1.79
CA SER A 608 -6.71 -1.70 0.40
C SER A 608 -8.06 -2.24 -0.04
N HIS A 609 -8.76 -3.01 0.80
CA HIS A 609 -10.07 -3.58 0.50
C HIS A 609 -11.18 -2.53 0.61
N THR A 610 -11.68 -2.00 -0.49
CA THR A 610 -12.88 -1.14 -0.49
C THR A 610 -14.12 -1.91 0.00
N LEU A 611 -15.19 -1.22 0.40
CA LEU A 611 -16.41 -1.92 0.86
C LEU A 611 -17.26 -2.39 -0.34
N THR A 612 -16.68 -3.25 -1.17
CA THR A 612 -17.28 -3.75 -2.41
C THR A 612 -17.15 -5.27 -2.49
N PRO A 613 -18.11 -6.00 -3.10
CA PRO A 613 -17.95 -7.41 -3.40
C PRO A 613 -16.78 -7.71 -4.35
N SER A 614 -16.33 -6.72 -5.14
CA SER A 614 -15.13 -6.85 -5.98
C SER A 614 -13.82 -6.94 -5.17
N ALA A 615 -13.74 -6.32 -3.98
CA ALA A 615 -12.54 -6.34 -3.13
C ALA A 615 -12.55 -7.49 -2.11
N TRP A 616 -13.74 -7.86 -1.62
CA TRP A 616 -13.94 -8.93 -0.64
C TRP A 616 -14.39 -10.26 -1.26
N GLY A 617 -14.68 -10.30 -2.56
CA GLY A 617 -15.00 -11.51 -3.30
C GLY A 617 -16.47 -11.72 -3.61
N LEU A 618 -16.71 -12.29 -4.80
CA LEU A 618 -18.00 -12.85 -5.19
C LEU A 618 -17.99 -14.34 -4.83
N TYR A 619 -18.74 -14.71 -3.78
CA TYR A 619 -18.87 -16.08 -3.32
C TYR A 619 -20.12 -16.76 -3.89
N THR A 620 -19.97 -18.04 -4.23
CA THR A 620 -21.06 -19.02 -4.31
C THR A 620 -20.86 -19.98 -3.14
N LEU A 621 -21.76 -20.01 -2.16
CA LEU A 621 -21.60 -20.81 -0.93
C LEU A 621 -22.74 -21.80 -0.77
N PRO A 622 -22.49 -22.99 -0.19
CA PRO A 622 -23.56 -23.89 0.21
C PRO A 622 -24.46 -23.23 1.26
N THR A 623 -25.75 -23.52 1.14
CA THR A 623 -26.81 -23.05 2.05
C THR A 623 -27.49 -24.25 2.69
N PRO A 624 -28.30 -24.09 3.76
CA PRO A 624 -29.07 -25.19 4.32
C PRO A 624 -30.04 -25.84 3.31
N SER A 625 -30.49 -25.08 2.31
CA SER A 625 -31.33 -25.56 1.20
C SER A 625 -30.56 -26.23 0.05
N SER A 626 -29.26 -25.96 -0.06
CA SER A 626 -28.36 -26.49 -1.11
C SER A 626 -26.99 -26.86 -0.52
N PRO A 627 -26.91 -27.82 0.43
CA PRO A 627 -25.68 -28.14 1.14
C PRO A 627 -24.64 -28.86 0.27
N SER A 628 -25.07 -29.46 -0.85
CA SER A 628 -24.22 -30.13 -1.84
C SER A 628 -23.55 -29.19 -2.84
N LEU A 629 -23.83 -27.88 -2.77
CA LEU A 629 -23.24 -26.89 -3.66
C LEU A 629 -21.74 -26.74 -3.36
N THR A 630 -20.89 -27.09 -4.33
CA THR A 630 -19.45 -26.84 -4.24
C THR A 630 -19.21 -25.34 -4.06
N PRO A 631 -18.53 -24.89 -2.99
CA PRO A 631 -18.26 -23.47 -2.81
C PRO A 631 -17.31 -23.01 -3.90
N SER A 632 -17.57 -21.84 -4.48
CA SER A 632 -16.69 -21.20 -5.46
C SER A 632 -16.59 -19.70 -5.24
N LEU A 633 -15.54 -19.11 -5.79
CA LEU A 633 -15.08 -17.81 -5.36
C LEU A 633 -14.25 -17.12 -6.45
N THR A 634 -14.68 -15.93 -6.89
CA THR A 634 -13.96 -15.14 -7.92
C THR A 634 -13.47 -13.81 -7.34
N LEU A 635 -12.19 -13.47 -7.51
CA LEU A 635 -11.64 -12.12 -7.24
C LEU A 635 -11.08 -11.52 -8.54
N PRO A 636 -11.51 -10.31 -8.94
CA PRO A 636 -10.85 -9.56 -9.99
C PRO A 636 -9.52 -8.94 -9.55
N GLN A 637 -9.27 -8.74 -8.26
CA GLN A 637 -8.18 -7.90 -7.75
C GLN A 637 -7.46 -8.51 -6.53
N THR A 638 -6.16 -8.26 -6.42
CA THR A 638 -5.35 -8.64 -5.26
C THR A 638 -5.29 -7.49 -4.26
N HIS A 639 -5.71 -7.71 -3.01
CA HIS A 639 -5.70 -6.72 -1.93
C HIS A 639 -4.91 -7.22 -0.70
N LEU A 640 -4.43 -6.27 0.09
CA LEU A 640 -3.71 -6.47 1.34
C LEU A 640 -4.17 -5.46 2.39
N GLY A 641 -4.30 -5.89 3.64
CA GLY A 641 -4.49 -5.02 4.80
C GLY A 641 -4.01 -5.67 6.08
N VAL A 642 -3.81 -4.85 7.10
CA VAL A 642 -3.48 -5.27 8.46
C VAL A 642 -4.70 -5.16 9.36
N LEU A 643 -4.73 -5.99 10.40
CA LEU A 643 -5.64 -5.91 11.51
C LEU A 643 -4.82 -5.96 12.80
N LEU A 644 -5.09 -5.03 13.72
CA LEU A 644 -4.45 -4.96 15.04
C LEU A 644 -5.48 -4.68 16.13
N ARG A 645 -5.19 -5.11 17.35
CA ARG A 645 -5.87 -4.63 18.57
C ARG A 645 -5.46 -3.17 18.76
N LEU A 646 -6.43 -2.27 18.71
CA LEU A 646 -6.21 -0.82 18.75
C LEU A 646 -6.03 -0.34 20.20
N CYS A 647 -6.96 -0.73 21.06
CA CYS A 647 -6.98 -0.40 22.47
C CYS A 647 -7.91 -1.33 23.25
N THR A 648 -7.71 -1.37 24.56
CA THR A 648 -8.57 -2.03 25.56
C THR A 648 -8.88 -1.06 26.70
N ALA A 649 -9.97 -1.30 27.41
CA ALA A 649 -10.32 -0.50 28.60
C ALA A 649 -11.27 -1.22 29.57
N PRO A 650 -11.25 -0.88 30.87
CA PRO A 650 -12.23 -1.37 31.85
C PRO A 650 -13.65 -0.86 31.58
N THR A 651 -13.79 0.32 30.94
CA THR A 651 -15.09 0.99 30.80
C THR A 651 -15.33 1.53 29.39
N TRP A 652 -16.60 1.55 28.97
CA TRP A 652 -17.01 2.10 27.68
C TRP A 652 -16.59 3.58 27.47
N PRO A 653 -16.73 4.51 28.45
CA PRO A 653 -16.27 5.88 28.25
C PRO A 653 -14.77 5.99 28.01
N SER A 654 -13.94 5.18 28.69
CA SER A 654 -12.49 5.13 28.48
C SER A 654 -12.15 4.60 27.08
N LEU A 655 -12.72 3.46 26.67
CA LEU A 655 -12.52 2.93 25.31
C LEU A 655 -12.97 3.95 24.26
N LYS A 656 -14.16 4.55 24.45
CA LYS A 656 -14.70 5.56 23.54
C LYS A 656 -13.75 6.74 23.40
N SER A 657 -13.19 7.26 24.49
CA SER A 657 -12.23 8.38 24.44
C SER A 657 -10.97 8.01 23.65
N GLN A 658 -10.40 6.82 23.87
CA GLN A 658 -9.21 6.35 23.15
C GLN A 658 -9.50 6.17 21.64
N ILE A 659 -10.64 5.56 21.30
CA ILE A 659 -11.11 5.44 19.90
C ILE A 659 -11.29 6.84 19.28
N ASP A 660 -12.00 7.73 19.97
CA ASP A 660 -12.33 9.08 19.52
C ASP A 660 -11.07 9.94 19.33
N GLU A 661 -9.94 9.60 19.94
CA GLU A 661 -8.63 10.19 19.65
C GLU A 661 -7.99 9.57 18.39
N MET A 662 -7.93 8.24 18.31
CA MET A 662 -7.11 7.51 17.33
C MET A 662 -7.69 7.43 15.89
N VAL A 663 -9.01 7.51 15.70
CA VAL A 663 -9.60 7.41 14.34
C VAL A 663 -9.54 8.74 13.57
N PRO A 664 -9.44 8.73 12.22
CA PRO A 664 -9.38 9.97 11.43
C PRO A 664 -10.70 10.75 11.31
N TRP A 665 -11.85 10.19 11.72
CA TRP A 665 -13.16 10.82 11.56
C TRP A 665 -13.77 11.35 12.86
N GLU A 666 -14.69 12.29 12.73
CA GLU A 666 -15.51 12.81 13.83
C GLU A 666 -16.58 11.80 14.27
N ARG A 667 -16.83 11.71 15.58
CA ARG A 667 -17.80 10.79 16.17
C ARG A 667 -18.74 11.53 17.14
N PRO A 668 -20.06 11.24 17.16
CA PRO A 668 -20.75 10.19 16.41
C PRO A 668 -21.00 10.55 14.94
N VAL A 669 -20.96 9.52 14.09
CA VAL A 669 -21.19 9.64 12.63
C VAL A 669 -22.65 9.96 12.30
N ARG A 670 -22.90 10.78 11.28
CA ARG A 670 -24.21 11.37 10.99
C ARG A 670 -24.99 10.58 9.93
N LYS A 671 -26.33 10.52 10.03
CA LYS A 671 -27.16 10.02 8.91
C LYS A 671 -27.22 11.09 7.82
N TYR A 672 -27.15 10.71 6.54
CA TYR A 672 -27.36 11.67 5.44
C TYR A 672 -28.70 12.38 5.58
N GLY A 673 -28.76 13.63 5.13
CA GLY A 673 -29.91 14.52 5.27
C GLY A 673 -30.10 15.12 6.68
N ALA A 674 -29.44 14.61 7.72
CA ALA A 674 -29.49 15.18 9.07
C ALA A 674 -28.57 16.41 9.21
N GLY A 675 -28.93 17.49 8.54
CA GLY A 675 -28.16 18.75 8.49
C GLY A 675 -28.39 19.59 7.24
N GLY A 676 -28.86 18.96 6.14
CA GLY A 676 -29.01 19.60 4.83
C GLY A 676 -27.80 19.42 3.90
N ASP A 677 -26.77 18.70 4.34
CA ASP A 677 -25.49 18.46 3.63
C ASP A 677 -25.60 17.60 2.36
N GLY A 678 -26.82 17.19 2.02
CA GLY A 678 -27.14 16.41 0.84
C GLY A 678 -26.88 14.91 0.99
N GLY A 679 -26.76 14.24 -0.16
CA GLY A 679 -26.39 12.83 -0.26
C GLY A 679 -24.88 12.62 -0.40
N PRO A 680 -24.44 11.36 -0.59
CA PRO A 680 -23.05 10.98 -0.83
C PRO A 680 -22.42 11.72 -2.02
N ALA A 681 -21.15 12.10 -1.87
CA ALA A 681 -20.38 12.79 -2.90
C ALA A 681 -20.08 11.92 -4.13
N ARG A 682 -20.05 12.53 -5.31
CA ARG A 682 -19.72 11.85 -6.57
C ARG A 682 -18.49 12.42 -7.27
N ASN A 683 -17.76 11.57 -7.98
CA ASN A 683 -16.61 11.94 -8.80
C ASN A 683 -16.94 13.01 -9.88
N VAL A 684 -18.19 13.01 -10.36
CA VAL A 684 -18.64 13.94 -11.40
C VAL A 684 -18.62 15.38 -10.88
N GLU A 685 -17.82 16.25 -11.53
CA GLU A 685 -17.95 17.69 -11.36
C GLU A 685 -19.36 18.12 -11.72
N ARG A 686 -20.13 18.58 -10.73
CA ARG A 686 -21.41 19.22 -10.97
C ARG A 686 -21.15 20.50 -11.76
N LYS A 687 -21.46 20.49 -13.07
CA LYS A 687 -21.51 21.71 -13.89
C LYS A 687 -22.26 22.77 -13.08
N GLU A 688 -21.57 23.86 -12.75
CA GLU A 688 -22.14 24.89 -11.86
C GLU A 688 -23.56 25.22 -12.33
N ARG A 689 -24.53 25.15 -11.40
CA ARG A 689 -25.87 25.69 -11.69
C ARG A 689 -25.65 27.18 -11.92
N LYS A 690 -25.59 27.60 -13.20
CA LYS A 690 -25.43 29.00 -13.60
C LYS A 690 -26.31 29.84 -12.69
N LYS A 691 -25.68 30.64 -11.81
CA LYS A 691 -26.39 31.41 -10.78
C LYS A 691 -27.56 32.09 -11.46
N ALA A 692 -28.78 31.76 -11.03
CA ALA A 692 -30.00 32.20 -11.70
C ALA A 692 -29.90 33.70 -11.95
N GLY A 693 -29.86 34.07 -13.24
CA GLY A 693 -29.34 35.36 -13.65
C GLY A 693 -30.05 36.47 -12.89
N ARG A 694 -29.29 37.25 -12.11
CA ARG A 694 -29.82 38.33 -11.25
C ARG A 694 -30.87 39.09 -12.06
N PRO A 695 -32.15 39.12 -11.64
CA PRO A 695 -33.23 39.59 -12.51
C PRO A 695 -32.87 40.98 -13.00
N ARG A 696 -32.77 41.14 -14.33
CA ARG A 696 -32.43 42.43 -14.95
C ARG A 696 -33.44 43.43 -14.42
N LYS A 697 -32.98 44.45 -13.67
CA LYS A 697 -33.81 45.61 -13.32
C LYS A 697 -34.41 46.11 -14.64
N LYS A 698 -35.74 46.01 -14.78
CA LYS A 698 -36.44 46.74 -15.84
C LYS A 698 -36.06 48.21 -15.64
N ARG A 699 -35.38 48.81 -16.62
CA ARG A 699 -35.30 50.27 -16.70
C ARG A 699 -36.75 50.74 -16.83
N VAL A 700 -37.25 51.42 -15.81
CA VAL A 700 -38.45 52.24 -15.96
C VAL A 700 -38.03 53.36 -16.92
N HIS A 701 -38.63 53.36 -18.10
CA HIS A 701 -38.53 54.50 -19.00
C HIS A 701 -39.42 55.57 -18.37
N VAL A 702 -38.80 56.61 -17.81
CA VAL A 702 -39.52 57.86 -17.57
C VAL A 702 -39.79 58.43 -18.96
N GLY A 703 -41.04 58.76 -19.25
CA GLY A 703 -41.42 59.42 -20.49
C GLY A 703 -40.91 60.85 -20.48
N GLU A 704 -40.45 61.32 -21.63
CA GLU A 704 -40.31 62.74 -21.88
C GLU A 704 -41.72 63.29 -22.14
N GLU A 705 -42.09 64.37 -21.44
CA GLU A 705 -43.27 65.17 -21.80
C GLU A 705 -42.90 66.00 -23.04
N GLU A 706 -43.75 65.94 -24.07
CA GLU A 706 -43.67 66.84 -25.22
C GLU A 706 -44.36 68.16 -24.82
N ASP A 707 -43.60 69.26 -24.82
CA ASP A 707 -44.16 70.62 -24.80
C ASP A 707 -44.50 71.02 -26.25
N ASP A 708 -45.77 71.35 -26.51
CA ASP A 708 -46.27 71.88 -27.80
C ASP A 708 -45.96 73.39 -27.94
N ASP A 709 -45.45 73.82 -29.10
CA ASP A 709 -45.65 75.14 -29.74
C ASP A 709 -45.31 75.09 -31.25
#